data_AF-A0A8T3W7G0-F1
#
_entry.id   AF-A0A8T3W7G0-F1
#
_cell.length_a   1.000
_cell.length_b   1.000
_cell.length_c   1.000
_cell.angle_alpha   90.00
_cell.angle_beta   90.00
_cell.angle_gamma   90.00
#
_symmetry.space_group_name_H-M   'P 1'
#
loop_
_entity.id
_entity.type
_entity.pdbx_description
1 polymer ?
#
loop_
_entity_poly.entity_id
_entity_poly.type
_entity_poly.pdbx_seq_one_letter_code
_entity_poly.pdbx_strand_id
1 'polypeptide(L)'
;MKKGGVVFLVLFLTLLAFVSADESSDVQDGYNCLLSKINSQNCAFATTEQKAFSLLALDDNAICKTKLLADKKNDLCWGKTSSLGCDIKTTAQAILALYKEGEDVSKQADWLYSQQMVPEGIDWFLQIESSDPVTCTVTPYDLSPITISIGADKKISAGNLGSCFTFGQQNYWLQINRACYNKEFQIQCDSGFLTNLLYKEGSSPTIFVSSETHSAAKDGKTFENIKSLCFKQGTSCDYEGGLWSAMVLGYISPNYNIAPFVPYLQAGSTKTENEKYLPAAFLYSITASNDFYLQILGHKNFFFNEYWSVSGDKYYDTALAVYTLEQGASQKTKDWFRKMQTKSGADKGCWREGDTIRNTAFVLHSVWPESAPVSPECTNNQTCVSLYNSSYYCSADGNCLRKPQPECTSNAWCQSNYGSNYICSPQGNCVLQQPQCSASNPCPNTQDCVDGVCVPKNITQQGCTSSTQCVALFGANWICLQNGTCARQPTQPPRCGDGNIDLTLNETCDGANWGAITSCSSLQQGFNNGTLSCYSSGASKQCTFNTTGCFTSPRDECNSTKPCPSGMQCNLATNRCAPINATSLCGNGQVDPGEDCDGTVKNITCSYFSYDGGTISCYPKNSSNACKFDVSQCRKDSVECLLNKECVAVYGAGFICGADNKCKKEGAALKCVDSGFFCRSREGCRLDSGNEKSGYSCPGTFVCCDEDLTTDNSCSGMNGDICESNEFCQDGLIISADNLTSSQVCCVGGTCEKSGTGGSYTDCEWYVSGTCKSSCDSTIEEKVSQGCEDGSSDVCCISKSTPACTSNSGCTDGRICKDGKCIREKKGSYLWLWILLTLIILAVIGIILRERLRPLIMKLKSMLPGSKRDMPRRPGFPPMPGMMSQPQMRPMPSRPRSILPSQGRSMPQPPMSRVPRPQPPQPLSREPPKKPEIKKQEKPKEKGGELDDVLKKLKEIGK
;
A
#
# COMPACT_ATOMS: atom_id res chain seq x y z
N MET A 1 -10.09 32.17 -50.34
CA MET A 1 -9.51 32.23 -48.97
C MET A 1 -10.08 31.21 -47.96
N LYS A 2 -11.29 30.62 -48.12
CA LYS A 2 -11.85 29.69 -47.09
C LYS A 2 -11.32 28.25 -47.04
N LYS A 3 -10.54 27.77 -48.02
CA LYS A 3 -10.01 26.37 -48.04
C LYS A 3 -8.57 26.22 -47.53
N GLY A 4 -7.77 27.29 -47.49
CA GLY A 4 -6.39 27.24 -47.00
C GLY A 4 -6.30 27.16 -45.47
N GLY A 5 -7.14 27.93 -44.76
CA GLY A 5 -7.15 27.96 -43.30
C GLY A 5 -7.47 26.62 -42.65
N VAL A 6 -8.36 25.81 -43.24
CA VAL A 6 -8.70 24.47 -42.72
C VAL A 6 -7.52 23.51 -42.84
N VAL A 7 -6.76 23.55 -43.94
CA VAL A 7 -5.56 22.71 -44.10
C VAL A 7 -4.48 23.13 -43.11
N PHE A 8 -4.28 24.45 -42.90
CA PHE A 8 -3.30 24.93 -41.94
C PHE A 8 -3.69 24.61 -40.49
N LEU A 9 -4.98 24.74 -40.13
CA LEU A 9 -5.50 24.38 -38.81
C LEU A 9 -5.37 22.87 -38.54
N VAL A 10 -5.69 22.02 -39.52
CA VAL A 10 -5.50 20.57 -39.40
C VAL A 10 -4.02 20.21 -39.29
N LEU A 11 -3.14 20.85 -40.07
CA LEU A 11 -1.70 20.62 -39.95
C LEU A 11 -1.16 21.02 -38.57
N PHE A 12 -1.61 22.16 -38.05
CA PHE A 12 -1.23 22.67 -36.72
C PHE A 12 -1.80 21.80 -35.58
N LEU A 13 -3.04 21.32 -35.70
CA LEU A 13 -3.63 20.34 -34.78
C LEU A 13 -2.92 18.98 -34.83
N THR A 14 -2.48 18.51 -36.00
CA THR A 14 -1.65 17.30 -36.07
C THR A 14 -0.26 17.50 -35.48
N LEU A 15 0.34 18.69 -35.60
CA LEU A 15 1.63 19.01 -34.97
C LEU A 15 1.52 19.09 -33.43
N LEU A 16 0.40 19.60 -32.90
CA LEU A 16 0.12 19.60 -31.46
C LEU A 16 -0.13 18.19 -30.90
N ALA A 17 -0.54 17.23 -31.73
CA ALA A 17 -0.75 15.84 -31.32
C ALA A 17 0.54 15.00 -31.17
N PHE A 18 1.71 15.52 -31.57
CA PHE A 18 2.99 14.77 -31.53
C PHE A 18 3.84 15.02 -30.27
N VAL A 19 3.38 15.83 -29.30
CA VAL A 19 4.17 16.17 -28.11
C VAL A 19 3.98 15.18 -26.95
N SER A 20 2.94 14.33 -26.99
CA SER A 20 2.52 13.51 -25.83
C SER A 20 2.84 12.00 -25.94
N ALA A 21 3.69 11.58 -26.88
CA ALA A 21 3.83 10.16 -27.26
C ALA A 21 5.15 9.48 -26.86
N ASP A 22 6.13 10.21 -26.32
CA ASP A 22 7.53 9.73 -26.14
C ASP A 22 7.84 9.24 -24.71
N GLU A 23 6.98 9.55 -23.73
CA GLU A 23 7.23 9.20 -22.32
C GLU A 23 7.05 7.69 -22.03
N SER A 24 6.09 7.03 -22.66
CA SER A 24 5.80 5.61 -22.40
C SER A 24 6.82 4.65 -23.02
N SER A 25 7.44 4.99 -24.15
CA SER A 25 8.34 4.08 -24.88
C SER A 25 9.65 3.78 -24.17
N ASP A 26 10.32 4.81 -23.63
CA ASP A 26 11.58 4.65 -22.89
C ASP A 26 11.33 3.90 -21.55
N VAL A 27 10.23 4.20 -20.85
CA VAL A 27 9.86 3.48 -19.61
C VAL A 27 9.57 2.01 -19.92
N GLN A 28 8.79 1.72 -20.96
CA GLN A 28 8.49 0.36 -21.41
C GLN A 28 9.75 -0.40 -21.85
N ASP A 29 10.74 0.26 -22.45
CA ASP A 29 12.05 -0.34 -22.74
C ASP A 29 12.76 -0.82 -21.46
N GLY A 30 12.65 -0.09 -20.35
CA GLY A 30 13.15 -0.50 -19.04
C GLY A 30 12.48 -1.79 -18.54
N TYR A 31 11.14 -1.83 -18.56
CA TYR A 31 10.35 -3.03 -18.23
C TYR A 31 10.70 -4.23 -19.10
N ASN A 32 10.78 -4.02 -20.42
CA ASN A 32 11.16 -5.04 -21.39
C ASN A 32 12.58 -5.57 -21.10
N CYS A 33 13.51 -4.71 -20.71
CA CYS A 33 14.85 -5.12 -20.33
C CYS A 33 14.83 -6.04 -19.10
N LEU A 34 14.15 -5.64 -18.03
CA LEU A 34 14.03 -6.43 -16.80
C LEU A 34 13.34 -7.78 -17.05
N LEU A 35 12.21 -7.79 -17.76
CA LEU A 35 11.49 -9.00 -18.16
C LEU A 35 12.38 -9.94 -19.00
N SER A 36 13.23 -9.40 -19.89
CA SER A 36 14.18 -10.23 -20.65
C SER A 36 15.20 -10.94 -19.76
N LYS A 37 15.68 -10.29 -18.68
CA LYS A 37 16.60 -10.90 -17.71
C LYS A 37 15.89 -11.97 -16.88
N ILE A 38 14.67 -11.70 -16.43
CA ILE A 38 13.85 -12.63 -15.65
C ILE A 38 13.53 -13.88 -16.48
N ASN A 39 13.07 -13.71 -17.72
CA ASN A 39 12.68 -14.83 -18.59
C ASN A 39 13.89 -15.67 -19.02
N SER A 40 15.04 -15.05 -19.31
CA SER A 40 16.26 -15.78 -19.69
C SER A 40 16.91 -16.55 -18.52
N GLN A 41 16.73 -16.11 -17.27
CA GLN A 41 17.31 -16.74 -16.09
C GLN A 41 16.27 -17.43 -15.18
N ASN A 42 14.98 -17.41 -15.54
CA ASN A 42 13.86 -17.89 -14.72
C ASN A 42 13.88 -17.33 -13.28
N CYS A 43 14.21 -16.02 -13.15
CA CYS A 43 14.52 -15.31 -11.90
C CYS A 43 15.51 -16.02 -10.94
N ALA A 44 16.37 -16.91 -11.45
CA ALA A 44 17.42 -17.59 -10.69
C ALA A 44 18.66 -16.68 -10.50
N PHE A 45 18.42 -15.42 -10.13
CA PHE A 45 19.45 -14.42 -9.92
C PHE A 45 20.37 -14.75 -8.74
N ALA A 46 21.56 -14.15 -8.74
CA ALA A 46 22.63 -14.48 -7.80
C ALA A 46 22.35 -13.97 -6.38
N THR A 47 21.76 -12.77 -6.26
CA THR A 47 21.48 -12.14 -4.96
C THR A 47 19.99 -12.13 -4.64
N THR A 48 19.68 -12.08 -3.34
CA THR A 48 18.31 -11.91 -2.85
C THR A 48 17.76 -10.52 -3.18
N GLU A 49 18.61 -9.48 -3.11
CA GLU A 49 18.27 -8.09 -3.45
C GLU A 49 17.78 -7.98 -4.91
N GLN A 50 18.45 -8.64 -5.87
CA GLN A 50 18.00 -8.74 -7.26
C GLN A 50 16.59 -9.33 -7.38
N LYS A 51 16.27 -10.40 -6.63
CA LYS A 51 14.96 -11.06 -6.66
C LYS A 51 13.88 -10.21 -6.01
N ALA A 52 14.17 -9.61 -4.86
CA ALA A 52 13.25 -8.76 -4.11
C ALA A 52 12.86 -7.51 -4.90
N PHE A 53 13.82 -6.79 -5.46
CA PHE A 53 13.51 -5.60 -6.26
C PHE A 53 12.85 -5.96 -7.60
N SER A 54 13.24 -7.07 -8.24
CA SER A 54 12.56 -7.55 -9.46
C SER A 54 11.10 -7.92 -9.21
N LEU A 55 10.75 -8.32 -7.99
CA LEU A 55 9.37 -8.57 -7.57
C LEU A 55 8.62 -7.25 -7.34
N LEU A 56 9.19 -6.33 -6.56
CA LEU A 56 8.63 -4.99 -6.30
C LEU A 56 8.35 -4.15 -7.57
N ALA A 57 9.12 -4.40 -8.63
CA ALA A 57 9.02 -3.67 -9.90
C ALA A 57 7.94 -4.21 -10.85
N LEU A 58 7.45 -5.44 -10.65
CA LEU A 58 6.68 -6.19 -11.67
C LEU A 58 5.45 -6.92 -11.09
N ASP A 59 4.90 -6.42 -9.98
CA ASP A 59 3.70 -6.86 -9.23
C ASP A 59 2.91 -8.07 -9.78
N ASP A 60 2.74 -9.10 -8.95
CA ASP A 60 2.31 -10.47 -9.31
C ASP A 60 3.29 -11.22 -10.23
N ASN A 61 4.60 -10.94 -10.10
CA ASN A 61 5.64 -11.75 -10.74
C ASN A 61 5.84 -13.10 -10.03
N ALA A 62 4.94 -14.04 -10.31
CA ALA A 62 4.94 -15.39 -9.72
C ALA A 62 6.29 -16.13 -9.83
N ILE A 63 7.12 -15.85 -10.86
CA ILE A 63 8.45 -16.45 -11.02
C ILE A 63 9.39 -15.93 -9.93
N CYS A 64 9.58 -14.61 -9.84
CA CYS A 64 10.46 -14.02 -8.83
C CYS A 64 9.94 -14.25 -7.41
N LYS A 65 8.62 -14.19 -7.20
CA LYS A 65 7.97 -14.55 -5.93
C LYS A 65 8.32 -15.97 -5.48
N THR A 66 8.16 -16.96 -6.37
CA THR A 66 8.52 -18.37 -6.08
C THR A 66 10.01 -18.52 -5.80
N LYS A 67 10.89 -17.84 -6.55
CA LYS A 67 12.35 -17.92 -6.35
C LYS A 67 12.80 -17.24 -5.06
N LEU A 68 12.18 -16.13 -4.67
CA LEU A 68 12.47 -15.44 -3.41
C LEU A 68 12.00 -16.28 -2.22
N LEU A 69 10.79 -16.85 -2.27
CA LEU A 69 10.29 -17.76 -1.23
C LEU A 69 11.15 -19.03 -1.09
N ALA A 70 11.72 -19.54 -2.19
CA ALA A 70 12.61 -20.70 -2.18
C ALA A 70 14.01 -20.42 -1.58
N ASP A 71 14.46 -19.16 -1.58
CA ASP A 71 15.73 -18.75 -0.93
C ASP A 71 15.60 -18.62 0.60
N LYS A 72 14.37 -18.65 1.15
CA LYS A 72 14.07 -18.42 2.57
C LYS A 72 14.68 -19.51 3.45
N LYS A 73 15.35 -19.10 4.54
CA LYS A 73 16.07 -20.00 5.45
C LYS A 73 15.29 -20.24 6.72
N ASN A 74 15.08 -21.52 7.02
CA ASN A 74 14.35 -22.00 8.21
C ASN A 74 12.97 -21.36 8.42
N ASP A 75 12.32 -20.89 7.35
CA ASP A 75 11.08 -20.09 7.37
C ASP A 75 11.19 -18.71 8.07
N LEU A 76 12.40 -18.21 8.37
CA LEU A 76 12.62 -17.03 9.23
C LEU A 76 13.35 -15.85 8.58
N CYS A 77 14.27 -16.08 7.64
CA CYS A 77 15.16 -15.02 7.14
C CYS A 77 15.61 -15.26 5.69
N TRP A 78 16.30 -14.27 5.11
CA TRP A 78 17.08 -14.42 3.89
C TRP A 78 18.54 -14.05 4.14
N GLY A 79 19.44 -14.56 3.29
CA GLY A 79 20.83 -14.11 3.21
C GLY A 79 21.08 -13.29 1.95
N LYS A 80 22.27 -12.68 1.83
CA LYS A 80 22.67 -11.92 0.61
C LYS A 80 22.54 -12.73 -0.68
N THR A 81 22.72 -14.05 -0.58
CA THR A 81 22.43 -15.05 -1.61
C THR A 81 21.71 -16.24 -0.98
N SER A 82 21.14 -17.13 -1.81
CA SER A 82 20.53 -18.38 -1.34
C SER A 82 21.50 -19.29 -0.55
N SER A 83 22.81 -19.18 -0.75
CA SER A 83 23.81 -19.97 -0.03
C SER A 83 24.27 -19.35 1.30
N LEU A 84 24.31 -18.03 1.44
CA LEU A 84 24.82 -17.33 2.63
C LEU A 84 23.81 -17.28 3.79
N GLY A 85 24.27 -17.21 5.04
CA GLY A 85 23.41 -17.16 6.23
C GLY A 85 22.53 -15.91 6.32
N CYS A 86 21.63 -15.85 7.32
CA CYS A 86 20.72 -14.71 7.51
C CYS A 86 21.46 -13.36 7.50
N ASP A 87 20.87 -12.38 6.84
CA ASP A 87 21.36 -11.02 6.65
C ASP A 87 20.19 -10.05 6.84
N ILE A 88 20.31 -9.10 7.76
CA ILE A 88 19.17 -8.25 8.15
C ILE A 88 18.71 -7.34 7.01
N LYS A 89 19.63 -6.76 6.22
CA LYS A 89 19.31 -5.90 5.07
C LYS A 89 18.45 -6.65 4.04
N THR A 90 18.95 -7.78 3.56
CA THR A 90 18.26 -8.55 2.52
C THR A 90 17.00 -9.25 3.04
N THR A 91 16.92 -9.53 4.35
CA THR A 91 15.66 -9.96 4.98
C THR A 91 14.62 -8.83 4.96
N ALA A 92 14.98 -7.61 5.34
CA ALA A 92 14.07 -6.45 5.26
C ALA A 92 13.59 -6.19 3.82
N GLN A 93 14.50 -6.23 2.84
CA GLN A 93 14.15 -6.07 1.42
C GLN A 93 13.23 -7.18 0.90
N ALA A 94 13.44 -8.43 1.32
CA ALA A 94 12.57 -9.56 0.96
C ALA A 94 11.19 -9.45 1.62
N ILE A 95 11.12 -9.01 2.88
CA ILE A 95 9.86 -8.72 3.59
C ILE A 95 9.07 -7.63 2.86
N LEU A 96 9.71 -6.51 2.48
CA LEU A 96 9.07 -5.43 1.72
C LEU A 96 8.46 -5.93 0.41
N ALA A 97 9.22 -6.73 -0.36
CA ALA A 97 8.78 -7.31 -1.62
C ALA A 97 7.60 -8.28 -1.46
N LEU A 98 7.66 -9.17 -0.45
CA LEU A 98 6.62 -10.18 -0.24
C LEU A 98 5.35 -9.61 0.40
N TYR A 99 5.48 -8.60 1.27
CA TYR A 99 4.35 -7.89 1.87
C TYR A 99 3.52 -7.14 0.82
N LYS A 100 4.18 -6.45 -0.12
CA LYS A 100 3.50 -5.78 -1.25
C LYS A 100 2.69 -6.78 -2.11
N GLU A 101 3.20 -8.02 -2.21
CA GLU A 101 2.58 -9.15 -2.91
C GLU A 101 1.51 -9.91 -2.09
N GLY A 102 1.11 -9.38 -0.93
CA GLY A 102 0.07 -9.95 -0.08
C GLY A 102 0.46 -11.22 0.69
N GLU A 103 1.76 -11.54 0.81
CA GLU A 103 2.22 -12.69 1.58
C GLU A 103 2.28 -12.40 3.08
N ASP A 104 1.99 -13.42 3.90
CA ASP A 104 2.25 -13.34 5.34
C ASP A 104 3.76 -13.40 5.63
N VAL A 105 4.28 -12.24 6.02
CA VAL A 105 5.69 -12.01 6.40
C VAL A 105 5.90 -11.94 7.92
N SER A 106 4.88 -12.20 8.74
CA SER A 106 4.88 -11.92 10.18
C SER A 106 6.02 -12.62 10.91
N LYS A 107 6.28 -13.91 10.61
CA LYS A 107 7.39 -14.68 11.20
C LYS A 107 8.76 -14.07 10.93
N GLN A 108 8.95 -13.52 9.73
CA GLN A 108 10.23 -12.97 9.28
C GLN A 108 10.42 -11.55 9.81
N ALA A 109 9.34 -10.78 9.92
CA ALA A 109 9.31 -9.51 10.63
C ALA A 109 9.60 -9.68 12.14
N ASP A 110 8.99 -10.66 12.81
CA ASP A 110 9.30 -11.02 14.20
C ASP A 110 10.75 -11.45 14.39
N TRP A 111 11.28 -12.27 13.46
CA TRP A 111 12.70 -12.63 13.46
C TRP A 111 13.59 -11.39 13.33
N LEU A 112 13.27 -10.48 12.42
CA LEU A 112 14.03 -9.25 12.17
C LEU A 112 14.00 -8.31 13.38
N TYR A 113 12.82 -8.07 13.96
CA TYR A 113 12.63 -7.27 15.18
C TYR A 113 13.36 -7.88 16.38
N SER A 114 13.47 -9.21 16.46
CA SER A 114 14.28 -9.88 17.50
C SER A 114 15.80 -9.72 17.33
N GLN A 115 16.30 -9.24 16.19
CA GLN A 115 17.73 -8.96 15.96
C GLN A 115 18.20 -7.65 16.59
N GLN A 116 17.74 -7.34 17.79
CA GLN A 116 18.10 -6.10 18.52
C GLN A 116 19.26 -6.30 19.52
N MET A 117 20.00 -5.22 19.78
CA MET A 117 20.94 -5.06 20.90
C MET A 117 21.09 -3.58 21.27
N VAL A 118 21.68 -3.28 22.43
CA VAL A 118 22.03 -1.91 22.82
C VAL A 118 23.29 -1.47 22.05
N PRO A 119 23.27 -0.32 21.36
CA PRO A 119 24.41 0.13 20.55
C PRO A 119 25.64 0.53 21.37
N GLU A 120 26.75 0.69 20.68
CA GLU A 120 28.01 1.26 21.18
C GLU A 120 28.25 2.61 20.48
N GLY A 121 29.02 3.52 21.09
CA GLY A 121 29.45 4.77 20.44
C GLY A 121 28.42 5.91 20.40
N ILE A 122 27.33 5.81 21.19
CA ILE A 122 26.36 6.89 21.38
C ILE A 122 26.42 7.34 22.83
N ASP A 123 26.69 8.62 23.03
CA ASP A 123 26.63 9.27 24.33
C ASP A 123 25.24 9.88 24.54
N TRP A 124 24.68 9.67 25.73
CA TRP A 124 23.41 10.23 26.17
C TRP A 124 23.63 11.22 27.32
N PHE A 125 22.84 12.29 27.35
CA PHE A 125 22.90 13.34 28.36
C PHE A 125 21.48 13.66 28.85
N LEU A 126 21.34 13.87 30.15
CA LEU A 126 20.14 14.46 30.73
C LEU A 126 20.30 15.98 30.76
N GLN A 127 19.40 16.68 30.07
CA GLN A 127 19.21 18.12 30.19
C GLN A 127 18.11 18.39 31.22
N ILE A 128 18.36 19.36 32.09
CA ILE A 128 17.39 19.92 33.04
C ILE A 128 17.46 21.43 32.89
N GLU A 129 16.33 22.09 32.64
CA GLU A 129 16.25 23.52 32.35
C GLU A 129 15.22 24.19 33.26
N SER A 130 15.52 25.40 33.75
CA SER A 130 14.66 26.16 34.67
C SER A 130 14.88 27.66 34.50
N SER A 131 13.83 28.47 34.62
CA SER A 131 13.94 29.94 34.45
C SER A 131 14.93 30.56 35.44
N ASP A 132 14.83 30.16 36.71
CA ASP A 132 15.66 30.63 37.82
C ASP A 132 16.72 29.57 38.22
N PRO A 133 17.79 29.95 38.95
CA PRO A 133 18.72 29.01 39.56
C PRO A 133 17.99 28.06 40.50
N VAL A 134 18.26 26.76 40.36
CA VAL A 134 17.42 25.70 40.96
C VAL A 134 18.27 24.60 41.60
N THR A 135 17.76 23.98 42.66
CA THR A 135 18.32 22.72 43.20
C THR A 135 17.43 21.56 42.82
N CYS A 136 18.02 20.54 42.20
CA CYS A 136 17.32 19.35 41.72
C CYS A 136 17.85 18.08 42.38
N THR A 137 16.95 17.15 42.65
CA THR A 137 17.26 15.78 43.05
C THR A 137 17.00 14.85 41.88
N VAL A 138 18.02 14.12 41.44
CA VAL A 138 17.93 13.13 40.36
C VAL A 138 18.07 11.74 40.99
N THR A 139 17.08 10.88 40.78
CA THR A 139 17.00 9.55 41.40
C THR A 139 16.96 8.47 40.31
N PRO A 140 18.09 7.81 39.99
CA PRO A 140 18.07 6.65 39.10
C PRO A 140 17.44 5.44 39.79
N TYR A 141 16.71 4.63 39.03
CA TYR A 141 16.09 3.39 39.50
C TYR A 141 17.12 2.45 40.18
N ASP A 142 16.76 1.87 41.32
CA ASP A 142 17.61 1.03 42.20
C ASP A 142 18.93 1.68 42.66
N LEU A 143 19.03 3.01 42.70
CA LEU A 143 20.23 3.72 43.20
C LEU A 143 19.88 4.88 44.13
N SER A 144 20.87 5.33 44.90
CA SER A 144 20.72 6.49 45.77
C SER A 144 20.49 7.77 44.95
N PRO A 145 19.63 8.69 45.43
CA PRO A 145 19.46 9.99 44.79
C PRO A 145 20.74 10.81 44.85
N ILE A 146 20.95 11.63 43.83
CA ILE A 146 21.99 12.68 43.81
C ILE A 146 21.32 14.06 43.84
N THR A 147 22.02 15.04 44.41
CA THR A 147 21.58 16.43 44.44
C THR A 147 22.53 17.27 43.57
N ILE A 148 21.95 18.07 42.68
CA ILE A 148 22.64 18.98 41.80
C ILE A 148 22.08 20.39 41.97
N SER A 149 22.88 21.41 41.73
CA SER A 149 22.46 22.81 41.68
C SER A 149 22.81 23.39 40.32
N ILE A 150 21.84 24.02 39.66
CA ILE A 150 21.96 24.65 38.36
C ILE A 150 22.07 26.17 38.58
N GLY A 151 23.19 26.75 38.15
CA GLY A 151 23.47 28.18 38.32
C GLY A 151 22.68 29.09 37.38
N ALA A 152 22.78 30.40 37.61
CA ALA A 152 22.24 31.42 36.69
C ALA A 152 22.91 31.38 35.30
N ASP A 153 24.12 30.82 35.22
CA ASP A 153 24.86 30.53 33.99
C ASP A 153 24.47 29.19 33.33
N LYS A 154 23.42 28.54 33.84
CA LYS A 154 22.90 27.22 33.43
C LYS A 154 23.87 26.05 33.63
N LYS A 155 24.97 26.24 34.37
CA LYS A 155 25.93 25.16 34.64
C LYS A 155 25.52 24.35 35.86
N ILE A 156 25.70 23.03 35.74
CA ILE A 156 25.43 22.06 36.79
C ILE A 156 26.63 21.97 37.72
N SER A 157 26.37 22.02 39.02
CA SER A 157 27.32 21.77 40.08
C SER A 157 26.79 20.69 41.03
N ALA A 158 27.67 19.83 41.54
CA ALA A 158 27.30 18.74 42.43
C ALA A 158 28.51 18.28 43.26
N GLY A 159 28.28 17.90 44.51
CA GLY A 159 29.32 17.30 45.36
C GLY A 159 29.57 15.81 45.06
N ASN A 160 28.59 15.11 44.51
CA ASN A 160 28.66 13.70 44.12
C ASN A 160 27.62 13.40 43.04
N LEU A 161 28.04 12.81 41.91
CA LEU A 161 27.17 12.44 40.78
C LEU A 161 26.79 10.94 40.76
N GLY A 162 27.21 10.17 41.78
CA GLY A 162 26.97 8.73 41.84
C GLY A 162 27.70 7.96 40.74
N SER A 163 27.17 6.80 40.36
CA SER A 163 27.73 5.94 39.32
C SER A 163 27.08 6.10 37.94
N CYS A 164 25.90 6.71 37.86
CA CYS A 164 25.17 6.88 36.60
C CYS A 164 25.52 8.16 35.83
N PHE A 165 26.13 9.16 36.46
CA PHE A 165 26.33 10.46 35.81
C PHE A 165 27.77 10.96 35.91
N THR A 166 28.15 11.72 34.90
CA THR A 166 29.37 12.54 34.83
C THR A 166 29.00 13.90 34.24
N PHE A 167 29.83 14.92 34.43
CA PHE A 167 29.56 16.22 33.80
C PHE A 167 29.85 16.13 32.30
N GLY A 168 28.84 16.39 31.48
CA GLY A 168 28.96 16.51 30.03
C GLY A 168 29.09 17.97 29.60
N GLN A 169 29.76 18.20 28.46
CA GLN A 169 29.73 19.46 27.70
C GLN A 169 29.91 20.71 28.58
N GLN A 170 31.12 20.90 29.12
CA GLN A 170 31.46 22.03 30.00
C GLN A 170 30.53 22.23 31.22
N ASN A 171 29.94 21.13 31.71
CA ASN A 171 29.01 21.04 32.82
C ASN A 171 27.60 21.59 32.53
N TYR A 172 27.20 21.76 31.27
CA TYR A 172 25.81 22.13 30.93
C TYR A 172 24.83 20.95 31.11
N TRP A 173 25.28 19.70 30.94
CA TRP A 173 24.42 18.51 31.01
C TRP A 173 25.03 17.39 31.86
N LEU A 174 24.19 16.44 32.30
CA LEU A 174 24.66 15.22 32.95
C LEU A 174 24.85 14.11 31.91
N GLN A 175 26.08 13.77 31.54
CA GLN A 175 26.37 12.62 30.69
C GLN A 175 26.07 11.32 31.43
N ILE A 176 25.24 10.48 30.84
CA ILE A 176 24.72 9.25 31.42
C ILE A 176 25.67 8.10 31.09
N ASN A 177 26.08 7.36 32.12
CA ASN A 177 26.90 6.17 31.97
C ASN A 177 26.09 5.05 31.29
N ARG A 178 26.69 4.37 30.30
CA ARG A 178 26.09 3.25 29.56
C ARG A 178 25.54 2.13 30.43
N ALA A 179 26.10 1.92 31.63
CA ALA A 179 25.57 0.98 32.63
C ALA A 179 24.16 1.34 33.17
N CYS A 180 23.67 2.55 32.88
CA CYS A 180 22.39 3.07 33.35
C CYS A 180 21.36 3.35 32.24
N TYR A 181 21.62 3.00 30.96
CA TYR A 181 20.67 3.33 29.88
C TYR A 181 19.28 2.70 30.07
N ASN A 182 19.22 1.43 30.51
CA ASN A 182 17.96 0.75 30.80
C ASN A 182 17.35 1.12 32.17
N LYS A 183 17.73 2.26 32.76
CA LYS A 183 17.16 2.76 34.02
C LYS A 183 16.25 3.96 33.75
N GLU A 184 15.18 4.05 34.53
CA GLU A 184 14.40 5.27 34.66
C GLU A 184 15.11 6.23 35.63
N PHE A 185 15.05 7.52 35.32
CA PHE A 185 15.54 8.61 36.14
C PHE A 185 14.35 9.47 36.57
N GLN A 186 14.10 9.59 37.86
CA GLN A 186 13.11 10.53 38.40
C GLN A 186 13.81 11.84 38.76
N ILE A 187 13.38 12.96 38.18
CA ILE A 187 13.90 14.31 38.48
C ILE A 187 12.84 15.08 39.26
N GLN A 188 13.26 15.83 40.28
CA GLN A 188 12.42 16.70 41.09
C GLN A 188 13.23 17.95 41.48
N CYS A 189 12.69 19.15 41.29
CA CYS A 189 13.40 20.41 41.55
C CYS A 189 12.62 21.36 42.47
N ASP A 190 13.32 22.25 43.16
CA ASP A 190 12.74 23.23 44.10
C ASP A 190 12.13 24.47 43.42
N SER A 191 12.12 24.52 42.09
CA SER A 191 11.40 25.48 41.23
C SER A 191 10.82 24.75 40.01
N GLY A 192 10.03 25.44 39.17
CA GLY A 192 9.51 24.86 37.93
C GLY A 192 10.62 24.56 36.92
N PHE A 193 10.53 23.42 36.23
CA PHE A 193 11.60 22.89 35.39
C PHE A 193 11.11 22.06 34.20
N LEU A 194 12.00 21.89 33.22
CA LEU A 194 11.87 21.03 32.05
C LEU A 194 12.97 19.95 32.07
N THR A 195 12.69 18.79 31.49
CA THR A 195 13.70 17.74 31.22
C THR A 195 13.57 17.19 29.80
N ASN A 196 14.72 16.85 29.21
CA ASN A 196 14.83 16.20 27.91
C ASN A 196 16.12 15.34 27.88
N LEU A 197 16.16 14.33 27.02
CA LEU A 197 17.34 13.52 26.76
C LEU A 197 18.02 13.94 25.46
N LEU A 198 19.28 14.39 25.58
CA LEU A 198 20.13 14.71 24.43
C LEU A 198 21.02 13.52 24.11
N TYR A 199 21.39 13.34 22.84
CA TYR A 199 22.32 12.29 22.44
C TYR A 199 23.16 12.67 21.23
N LYS A 200 24.32 12.03 21.09
CA LYS A 200 25.23 12.23 19.95
C LYS A 200 26.08 11.00 19.68
N GLU A 201 26.61 10.91 18.47
CA GLU A 201 27.74 10.02 18.19
C GLU A 201 28.98 10.56 18.95
N GLY A 202 29.77 9.68 19.55
CA GLY A 202 30.77 10.06 20.54
C GLY A 202 31.75 11.17 20.11
N SER A 203 32.20 11.15 18.84
CA SER A 203 33.09 12.18 18.29
C SER A 203 32.36 13.34 17.59
N SER A 204 31.13 13.12 17.17
CA SER A 204 30.34 14.11 16.41
C SER A 204 30.06 15.39 17.20
N PRO A 205 30.15 16.58 16.57
CA PRO A 205 29.73 17.85 17.17
C PRO A 205 28.20 18.00 17.22
N THR A 206 27.49 17.26 16.37
CA THR A 206 26.03 17.32 16.24
C THR A 206 25.38 16.64 17.44
N ILE A 207 24.54 17.38 18.15
CA ILE A 207 23.75 16.89 19.28
C ILE A 207 22.29 16.85 18.85
N PHE A 208 21.67 15.69 19.01
CA PHE A 208 20.26 15.47 18.77
C PHE A 208 19.49 15.64 20.07
N VAL A 209 18.31 16.23 19.97
CA VAL A 209 17.33 16.39 21.06
C VAL A 209 16.32 15.25 20.94
N SER A 210 15.91 14.60 22.04
CA SER A 210 14.82 13.62 21.96
C SER A 210 13.48 14.30 21.71
N SER A 211 12.56 13.59 21.06
CA SER A 211 11.24 14.11 20.68
C SER A 211 10.31 14.41 21.86
N GLU A 212 10.63 13.93 23.06
CA GLU A 212 9.81 14.10 24.27
C GLU A 212 10.51 15.08 25.23
N THR A 213 9.82 16.16 25.57
CA THR A 213 10.23 17.10 26.63
C THR A 213 9.20 17.04 27.73
N HIS A 214 9.63 16.74 28.96
CA HIS A 214 8.77 16.72 30.13
C HIS A 214 8.87 18.04 30.90
N SER A 215 7.80 18.39 31.61
CA SER A 215 7.75 19.58 32.46
C SER A 215 7.15 19.25 33.82
N ALA A 216 7.58 19.97 34.85
CA ALA A 216 6.96 19.92 36.16
C ALA A 216 7.06 21.27 36.88
N ALA A 217 6.03 21.59 37.67
CA ALA A 217 6.09 22.68 38.62
C ALA A 217 7.07 22.37 39.76
N LYS A 218 7.35 23.37 40.61
CA LYS A 218 8.09 23.21 41.86
C LYS A 218 7.62 21.98 42.65
N ASP A 219 8.57 21.21 43.15
CA ASP A 219 8.38 19.96 43.89
C ASP A 219 7.66 18.83 43.11
N GLY A 220 7.25 19.08 41.86
CA GLY A 220 6.76 18.09 40.90
C GLY A 220 7.86 17.21 40.34
N LYS A 221 7.48 16.19 39.56
CA LYS A 221 8.38 15.14 39.07
C LYS A 221 8.30 14.96 37.57
N THR A 222 9.44 14.78 36.92
CA THR A 222 9.55 14.21 35.56
C THR A 222 10.27 12.86 35.60
N PHE A 223 10.10 12.07 34.55
CA PHE A 223 10.64 10.71 34.43
C PHE A 223 11.28 10.57 33.05
N GLU A 224 12.57 10.20 33.02
CA GLU A 224 13.35 10.04 31.79
C GLU A 224 13.89 8.62 31.66
N ASN A 225 13.92 8.07 30.45
CA ASN A 225 14.36 6.69 30.19
C ASN A 225 15.02 6.58 28.82
N ILE A 226 16.24 6.03 28.74
CA ILE A 226 16.94 5.88 27.46
C ILE A 226 16.48 4.60 26.76
N LYS A 227 15.77 4.77 25.65
CA LYS A 227 15.43 3.68 24.72
C LYS A 227 16.28 3.83 23.47
N SER A 228 17.45 3.17 23.47
CA SER A 228 18.38 3.16 22.34
C SER A 228 18.77 1.72 21.99
N LEU A 229 18.41 1.30 20.78
CA LEU A 229 18.64 -0.03 20.23
C LEU A 229 19.22 0.08 18.82
N CYS A 230 19.89 -0.98 18.36
CA CYS A 230 20.31 -1.15 16.98
C CYS A 230 19.92 -2.55 16.50
N PHE A 231 19.74 -2.70 15.19
CA PHE A 231 19.68 -4.03 14.57
C PHE A 231 21.10 -4.60 14.46
N LYS A 232 21.26 -5.87 14.82
CA LYS A 232 22.56 -6.55 14.86
C LYS A 232 22.72 -7.55 13.72
N GLN A 233 23.92 -7.60 13.16
CA GLN A 233 24.37 -8.67 12.28
C GLN A 233 25.50 -9.42 13.00
N GLY A 234 25.23 -10.62 13.47
CA GLY A 234 26.15 -11.35 14.35
C GLY A 234 26.25 -10.71 15.74
N THR A 235 27.41 -10.12 16.07
CA THR A 235 27.71 -9.54 17.41
C THR A 235 27.81 -8.01 17.42
N SER A 236 27.60 -7.35 16.29
CA SER A 236 27.71 -5.90 16.12
C SER A 236 26.43 -5.31 15.52
N CYS A 237 26.15 -4.04 15.82
CA CYS A 237 25.16 -3.28 15.07
C CYS A 237 25.51 -3.25 13.58
N ASP A 238 24.52 -3.41 12.71
CA ASP A 238 24.63 -3.21 11.27
C ASP A 238 23.76 -2.00 10.89
N TYR A 239 24.43 -0.93 10.46
CA TYR A 239 23.81 0.37 10.25
C TYR A 239 22.93 0.40 9.00
N GLU A 240 23.45 -0.06 7.85
CA GLU A 240 22.69 -0.12 6.59
C GLU A 240 21.50 -1.09 6.72
N GLY A 241 21.73 -2.26 7.30
CA GLY A 241 20.67 -3.21 7.60
C GLY A 241 19.65 -2.66 8.59
N GLY A 242 20.09 -1.85 9.56
CA GLY A 242 19.21 -1.17 10.51
C GLY A 242 18.31 -0.10 9.88
N LEU A 243 18.82 0.69 8.93
CA LEU A 243 18.04 1.66 8.15
C LEU A 243 16.90 0.96 7.38
N TRP A 244 17.24 -0.10 6.62
CA TRP A 244 16.24 -0.92 5.92
C TRP A 244 15.25 -1.60 6.89
N SER A 245 15.73 -2.13 8.02
CA SER A 245 14.88 -2.84 8.98
C SER A 245 13.87 -1.92 9.65
N ALA A 246 14.30 -0.73 10.12
CA ALA A 246 13.41 0.24 10.74
C ALA A 246 12.35 0.76 9.75
N MET A 247 12.76 1.11 8.52
CA MET A 247 11.84 1.56 7.48
C MET A 247 10.79 0.49 7.15
N VAL A 248 11.20 -0.76 6.92
CA VAL A 248 10.27 -1.84 6.54
C VAL A 248 9.37 -2.25 7.71
N LEU A 249 9.90 -2.37 8.94
CA LEU A 249 9.08 -2.74 10.10
C LEU A 249 8.02 -1.68 10.43
N GLY A 250 8.37 -0.39 10.31
CA GLY A 250 7.42 0.71 10.46
C GLY A 250 6.36 0.76 9.36
N TYR A 251 6.73 0.38 8.13
CA TYR A 251 5.81 0.34 6.99
C TYR A 251 4.78 -0.81 7.09
N ILE A 252 5.19 -2.02 7.48
CA ILE A 252 4.31 -3.20 7.42
C ILE A 252 3.31 -3.32 8.57
N SER A 253 3.60 -2.75 9.75
CA SER A 253 2.71 -2.84 10.92
C SER A 253 3.04 -1.83 12.03
N PRO A 254 2.04 -1.10 12.57
CA PRO A 254 2.24 -0.20 13.71
C PRO A 254 2.56 -0.93 15.03
N ASN A 255 2.50 -2.28 15.06
CA ASN A 255 2.84 -3.06 16.24
C ASN A 255 4.36 -3.15 16.49
N TYR A 256 5.19 -2.92 15.48
CA TYR A 256 6.64 -2.88 15.64
C TYR A 256 7.08 -1.48 16.07
N ASN A 257 7.44 -1.33 17.35
CA ASN A 257 7.93 -0.05 17.86
C ASN A 257 9.35 0.23 17.38
N ILE A 258 9.49 1.03 16.31
CA ILE A 258 10.78 1.41 15.75
C ILE A 258 11.45 2.60 16.46
N ALA A 259 10.74 3.34 17.32
CA ALA A 259 11.27 4.54 17.97
C ALA A 259 12.58 4.30 18.76
N PRO A 260 12.80 3.18 19.48
CA PRO A 260 14.07 2.89 20.14
C PRO A 260 15.28 2.80 19.19
N PHE A 261 15.08 2.54 17.90
CA PHE A 261 16.16 2.43 16.92
C PHE A 261 16.53 3.78 16.30
N VAL A 262 15.60 4.75 16.32
CA VAL A 262 15.75 6.06 15.69
C VAL A 262 17.00 6.82 16.19
N PRO A 263 17.29 6.92 17.50
CA PRO A 263 18.50 7.60 17.99
C PRO A 263 19.81 7.01 17.44
N TYR A 264 19.87 5.69 17.25
CA TYR A 264 21.05 5.03 16.67
C TYR A 264 21.22 5.36 15.18
N LEU A 265 20.12 5.36 14.44
CA LEU A 265 20.13 5.67 13.01
C LEU A 265 20.44 7.16 12.78
N GLN A 266 19.88 8.07 13.58
CA GLN A 266 20.15 9.51 13.51
C GLN A 266 21.59 9.84 13.92
N ALA A 267 22.07 9.40 15.09
CA ALA A 267 23.45 9.65 15.51
C ALA A 267 24.47 9.09 14.50
N GLY A 268 24.25 7.86 14.03
CA GLY A 268 25.11 7.22 13.05
C GLY A 268 25.11 7.86 11.66
N SER A 269 24.13 8.71 11.32
CA SER A 269 24.12 9.45 10.04
C SER A 269 25.20 10.52 9.95
N THR A 270 25.68 10.99 11.11
CA THR A 270 26.76 12.00 11.20
C THR A 270 28.16 11.43 10.96
N LYS A 271 28.27 10.12 10.73
CA LYS A 271 29.53 9.45 10.44
C LYS A 271 29.80 9.45 8.94
N THR A 272 30.98 9.95 8.54
CA THR A 272 31.43 9.97 7.14
C THR A 272 31.42 8.58 6.48
N GLU A 273 31.74 7.52 7.24
CA GLU A 273 31.70 6.13 6.78
C GLU A 273 30.30 5.62 6.38
N ASN A 274 29.24 6.31 6.84
CA ASN A 274 27.84 5.97 6.61
C ASN A 274 27.14 6.85 5.55
N GLU A 275 27.74 7.98 5.12
CA GLU A 275 27.20 8.86 4.08
C GLU A 275 26.81 8.09 2.82
N LYS A 276 27.64 7.12 2.43
CA LYS A 276 27.46 6.21 1.29
C LYS A 276 26.15 5.40 1.29
N TYR A 277 25.43 5.34 2.41
CA TYR A 277 24.13 4.66 2.53
C TYR A 277 22.93 5.60 2.30
N LEU A 278 23.18 6.88 2.00
CA LEU A 278 22.18 7.95 1.92
C LEU A 278 21.22 7.95 3.13
N PRO A 279 21.71 8.07 4.38
CA PRO A 279 20.87 7.82 5.57
C PRO A 279 19.67 8.77 5.68
N ALA A 280 19.80 10.00 5.16
CA ALA A 280 18.72 10.99 5.14
C ALA A 280 17.46 10.49 4.43
N ALA A 281 17.58 9.68 3.36
CA ALA A 281 16.43 9.08 2.67
C ALA A 281 15.59 8.21 3.64
N PHE A 282 16.23 7.24 4.28
CA PHE A 282 15.58 6.38 5.27
C PHE A 282 15.09 7.16 6.49
N LEU A 283 15.90 8.09 7.01
CA LEU A 283 15.55 8.86 8.21
C LEU A 283 14.37 9.81 7.96
N TYR A 284 14.25 10.39 6.77
CA TYR A 284 13.04 11.09 6.35
C TYR A 284 11.83 10.14 6.35
N SER A 285 11.93 8.99 5.68
CA SER A 285 10.85 7.99 5.66
C SER A 285 10.46 7.43 7.03
N ILE A 286 11.37 7.42 8.01
CA ILE A 286 11.17 6.90 9.37
C ILE A 286 10.62 7.96 10.33
N THR A 287 11.06 9.22 10.19
CA THR A 287 10.80 10.29 11.18
C THR A 287 9.90 11.41 10.68
N ALA A 288 9.68 11.51 9.36
CA ALA A 288 9.10 12.67 8.68
C ALA A 288 9.78 14.03 9.03
N SER A 289 11.02 14.01 9.55
CA SER A 289 11.73 15.25 9.90
C SER A 289 12.18 16.01 8.65
N ASN A 290 11.77 17.28 8.58
CA ASN A 290 12.14 18.20 7.52
C ASN A 290 13.67 18.40 7.41
N ASP A 291 14.44 18.21 8.48
CA ASP A 291 15.91 18.31 8.43
C ASP A 291 16.50 17.26 7.48
N PHE A 292 15.94 16.04 7.46
CA PHE A 292 16.38 14.99 6.54
C PHE A 292 15.85 15.21 5.13
N TYR A 293 14.66 15.77 4.96
CA TYR A 293 14.15 16.22 3.67
C TYR A 293 15.10 17.23 3.02
N LEU A 294 15.49 18.26 3.78
CA LEU A 294 16.42 19.28 3.34
C LEU A 294 17.83 18.71 3.07
N GLN A 295 18.28 17.70 3.83
CA GLN A 295 19.54 16.99 3.53
C GLN A 295 19.48 16.18 2.22
N ILE A 296 18.34 15.59 1.88
CA ILE A 296 18.16 14.89 0.59
C ILE A 296 18.25 15.92 -0.55
N LEU A 297 17.51 17.04 -0.47
CA LEU A 297 17.49 18.07 -1.51
C LEU A 297 18.81 18.87 -1.61
N GLY A 298 19.44 19.18 -0.48
CA GLY A 298 20.70 19.90 -0.38
C GLY A 298 21.94 19.08 -0.77
N HIS A 299 21.77 17.82 -1.17
CA HIS A 299 22.89 16.97 -1.56
C HIS A 299 23.60 17.51 -2.83
N LYS A 300 24.90 17.79 -2.73
CA LYS A 300 25.72 18.53 -3.73
C LYS A 300 25.51 18.11 -5.19
N ASN A 301 25.34 16.81 -5.45
CA ASN A 301 25.16 16.29 -6.81
C ASN A 301 23.75 16.54 -7.39
N PHE A 302 22.70 16.63 -6.55
CA PHE A 302 21.33 16.77 -7.04
C PHE A 302 21.08 18.17 -7.64
N PHE A 303 21.57 19.22 -6.99
CA PHE A 303 21.33 20.61 -7.40
C PHE A 303 21.85 20.95 -8.81
N PHE A 304 22.95 20.33 -9.24
CA PHE A 304 23.57 20.58 -10.55
C PHE A 304 23.40 19.46 -11.57
N ASN A 305 23.34 18.20 -11.13
CA ASN A 305 23.31 17.04 -12.03
C ASN A 305 21.97 16.29 -12.04
N GLU A 306 21.00 16.68 -11.21
CA GLU A 306 19.64 16.13 -11.14
C GLU A 306 19.57 14.65 -10.69
N TYR A 307 20.66 14.13 -10.10
CA TYR A 307 20.81 12.77 -9.55
C TYR A 307 21.61 12.74 -8.24
N TRP A 308 21.42 11.70 -7.44
CA TRP A 308 22.24 11.38 -6.26
C TRP A 308 23.29 10.32 -6.61
N SER A 309 24.47 10.43 -6.01
CA SER A 309 25.60 9.52 -6.21
C SER A 309 26.52 9.63 -5.01
N VAL A 310 26.34 8.73 -4.05
CA VAL A 310 26.96 8.71 -2.71
C VAL A 310 27.54 7.32 -2.41
N SER A 311 26.87 6.24 -2.83
CA SER A 311 27.39 4.87 -2.74
C SER A 311 28.40 4.52 -3.84
N GLY A 312 28.45 5.35 -4.89
CA GLY A 312 29.13 5.05 -6.16
C GLY A 312 28.22 4.41 -7.21
N ASP A 313 26.93 4.22 -6.91
CA ASP A 313 25.91 3.79 -7.86
C ASP A 313 24.77 4.80 -7.95
N LYS A 314 24.89 5.72 -8.93
CA LYS A 314 23.96 6.84 -9.06
C LYS A 314 22.53 6.43 -9.41
N TYR A 315 22.32 5.24 -9.98
CA TYR A 315 20.98 4.75 -10.27
C TYR A 315 20.30 4.24 -9.00
N TYR A 316 21.02 3.48 -8.18
CA TYR A 316 20.53 3.03 -6.88
C TYR A 316 20.28 4.21 -5.93
N ASP A 317 21.23 5.13 -5.81
CA ASP A 317 21.13 6.26 -4.88
C ASP A 317 19.99 7.21 -5.26
N THR A 318 19.81 7.49 -6.55
CA THR A 318 18.70 8.31 -7.05
C THR A 318 17.36 7.61 -6.89
N ALA A 319 17.30 6.30 -7.16
CA ALA A 319 16.07 5.52 -6.93
C ALA A 319 15.72 5.44 -5.44
N LEU A 320 16.71 5.37 -4.55
CA LEU A 320 16.51 5.38 -3.09
C LEU A 320 16.01 6.74 -2.60
N ALA A 321 16.63 7.84 -3.03
CA ALA A 321 16.17 9.20 -2.73
C ALA A 321 14.72 9.37 -3.15
N VAL A 322 14.42 9.10 -4.42
CA VAL A 322 13.07 9.20 -5.00
C VAL A 322 12.05 8.33 -4.27
N TYR A 323 12.40 7.09 -3.92
CA TYR A 323 11.51 6.15 -3.20
C TYR A 323 10.98 6.74 -1.89
N THR A 324 11.83 7.51 -1.20
CA THR A 324 11.51 8.11 0.10
C THR A 324 10.87 9.49 0.02
N LEU A 325 10.81 10.12 -1.16
CA LEU A 325 10.25 11.46 -1.36
C LEU A 325 8.78 11.37 -1.78
N GLU A 326 7.89 12.03 -1.02
CA GLU A 326 6.43 12.00 -1.22
C GLU A 326 5.95 12.53 -2.58
N GLN A 327 6.67 13.49 -3.15
CA GLN A 327 6.37 14.04 -4.48
C GLN A 327 6.80 13.10 -5.63
N GLY A 328 7.42 11.97 -5.30
CA GLY A 328 8.06 11.07 -6.26
C GLY A 328 9.20 11.74 -7.04
N ALA A 329 9.53 11.18 -8.20
CA ALA A 329 10.56 11.76 -9.05
C ALA A 329 10.08 13.04 -9.75
N SER A 330 10.84 14.12 -9.60
CA SER A 330 10.68 15.32 -10.41
C SER A 330 10.76 15.00 -11.91
N GLN A 331 10.12 15.79 -12.76
CA GLN A 331 10.17 15.57 -14.21
C GLN A 331 11.62 15.58 -14.73
N LYS A 332 12.47 16.48 -14.20
CA LYS A 332 13.92 16.53 -14.47
C LYS A 332 14.61 15.20 -14.16
N THR A 333 14.36 14.63 -12.99
CA THR A 333 14.91 13.32 -12.57
C THR A 333 14.42 12.18 -13.47
N LYS A 334 13.13 12.18 -13.85
CA LYS A 334 12.57 11.23 -14.82
C LYS A 334 13.26 11.36 -16.18
N ASP A 335 13.44 12.58 -16.68
CA ASP A 335 14.12 12.89 -17.93
C ASP A 335 15.59 12.46 -17.91
N TRP A 336 16.28 12.64 -16.79
CA TRP A 336 17.64 12.17 -16.57
C TRP A 336 17.71 10.63 -16.66
N PHE A 337 16.84 9.90 -15.95
CA PHE A 337 16.80 8.44 -16.05
C PHE A 337 16.56 7.99 -17.51
N ARG A 338 15.62 8.60 -18.24
CA ARG A 338 15.36 8.27 -19.67
C ARG A 338 16.58 8.52 -20.57
N LYS A 339 17.33 9.61 -20.37
CA LYS A 339 18.60 9.89 -21.08
C LYS A 339 19.68 8.84 -20.79
N MET A 340 19.77 8.37 -19.55
CA MET A 340 20.83 7.46 -19.08
C MET A 340 20.57 5.97 -19.37
N GLN A 341 19.39 5.59 -19.85
CA GLN A 341 19.12 4.22 -20.27
C GLN A 341 20.06 3.76 -21.40
N THR A 342 20.43 2.47 -21.36
CA THR A 342 21.19 1.85 -22.45
C THR A 342 20.36 1.82 -23.73
N LYS A 343 20.78 2.51 -24.79
CA LYS A 343 19.97 2.65 -26.02
C LYS A 343 20.14 1.52 -27.06
N SER A 344 21.00 0.53 -26.84
CA SER A 344 21.18 -0.60 -27.79
C SER A 344 21.77 -1.87 -27.17
N GLY A 345 21.62 -3.00 -27.86
CA GLY A 345 22.18 -4.31 -27.46
C GLY A 345 21.27 -5.11 -26.54
N ALA A 346 21.82 -6.16 -25.92
CA ALA A 346 21.09 -7.09 -25.04
C ALA A 346 20.68 -6.50 -23.67
N ASP A 347 21.05 -5.24 -23.42
CA ASP A 347 20.70 -4.45 -22.24
C ASP A 347 19.87 -3.21 -22.61
N LYS A 348 19.30 -3.13 -23.83
CA LYS A 348 18.48 -1.98 -24.26
C LYS A 348 17.36 -1.72 -23.24
N GLY A 349 17.28 -0.49 -22.73
CA GLY A 349 16.33 -0.06 -21.69
C GLY A 349 16.86 -0.16 -20.25
N CYS A 350 17.85 -1.01 -19.97
CA CYS A 350 18.41 -1.15 -18.62
C CYS A 350 19.33 0.02 -18.23
N TRP A 351 19.37 0.32 -16.93
CA TRP A 351 20.31 1.25 -16.31
C TRP A 351 21.57 0.50 -15.86
N ARG A 352 22.69 0.78 -16.53
CA ARG A 352 23.94 0.01 -16.42
C ARG A 352 25.02 0.74 -15.63
N GLU A 353 25.13 0.35 -14.38
CA GLU A 353 26.25 0.56 -13.47
C GLU A 353 26.14 -0.52 -12.41
N GLY A 354 27.26 -1.01 -11.85
CA GLY A 354 27.24 -2.08 -10.84
C GLY A 354 26.29 -3.24 -11.17
N ASP A 355 25.27 -3.42 -10.32
CA ASP A 355 24.22 -4.43 -10.49
C ASP A 355 23.07 -3.92 -11.39
N THR A 356 23.17 -4.23 -12.68
CA THR A 356 22.18 -3.81 -13.68
C THR A 356 20.76 -4.33 -13.41
N ILE A 357 20.61 -5.53 -12.80
CA ILE A 357 19.29 -6.11 -12.52
C ILE A 357 18.66 -5.37 -11.33
N ARG A 358 19.40 -5.26 -10.23
CA ARG A 358 18.98 -4.49 -9.04
C ARG A 358 18.60 -3.06 -9.43
N ASN A 359 19.46 -2.38 -10.17
CA ASN A 359 19.25 -0.98 -10.54
C ASN A 359 18.05 -0.82 -11.47
N THR A 360 17.92 -1.65 -12.51
CA THR A 360 16.77 -1.54 -13.42
C THR A 360 15.46 -1.81 -12.69
N ALA A 361 15.43 -2.80 -11.80
CA ALA A 361 14.23 -3.09 -11.02
C ALA A 361 13.89 -1.98 -10.01
N PHE A 362 14.86 -1.52 -9.22
CA PHE A 362 14.61 -0.50 -8.20
C PHE A 362 14.29 0.87 -8.80
N VAL A 363 14.94 1.26 -9.91
CA VAL A 363 14.59 2.49 -10.66
C VAL A 363 13.15 2.44 -11.15
N LEU A 364 12.71 1.34 -11.75
CA LEU A 364 11.30 1.20 -12.19
C LEU A 364 10.35 1.30 -11.00
N HIS A 365 10.63 0.56 -9.91
CA HIS A 365 9.80 0.58 -8.70
C HIS A 365 9.68 1.98 -8.07
N SER A 366 10.78 2.72 -7.93
CA SER A 366 10.79 4.01 -7.23
C SER A 366 10.30 5.17 -8.09
N VAL A 367 10.63 5.18 -9.38
CA VAL A 367 10.40 6.34 -10.28
C VAL A 367 9.08 6.21 -11.05
N TRP A 368 8.69 4.97 -11.37
CA TRP A 368 7.49 4.63 -12.12
C TRP A 368 6.76 3.42 -11.50
N PRO A 369 6.40 3.44 -10.20
CA PRO A 369 5.63 2.35 -9.58
C PRO A 369 4.35 2.10 -10.37
N GLU A 370 4.15 0.89 -10.90
CA GLU A 370 2.99 0.59 -11.74
C GLU A 370 1.68 0.75 -10.96
N SER A 371 0.80 1.63 -11.44
CA SER A 371 -0.64 1.47 -11.24
C SER A 371 -1.22 0.68 -12.42
N ALA A 372 -0.80 -0.60 -12.51
CA ALA A 372 -0.95 -1.52 -13.66
C ALA A 372 -0.23 -1.07 -14.95
N PRO A 373 0.23 -2.02 -15.79
CA PRO A 373 0.84 -1.68 -17.07
C PRO A 373 -0.23 -1.21 -18.06
N VAL A 374 -0.02 -0.02 -18.65
CA VAL A 374 -0.63 0.32 -19.94
C VAL A 374 -0.06 -0.67 -20.95
N SER A 375 -0.84 -1.68 -21.30
CA SER A 375 -0.32 -2.82 -22.05
C SER A 375 0.06 -2.42 -23.48
N PRO A 376 1.01 -3.12 -24.13
CA PRO A 376 1.43 -2.82 -25.49
C PRO A 376 0.30 -3.06 -26.50
N GLU A 377 0.19 -2.18 -27.49
CA GLU A 377 -0.77 -2.31 -28.59
C GLU A 377 -0.62 -3.66 -29.31
N CYS A 378 -1.70 -4.43 -29.33
CA CYS A 378 -1.77 -5.75 -29.94
C CYS A 378 -2.80 -5.78 -31.07
N THR A 379 -2.47 -6.53 -32.13
CA THR A 379 -3.38 -6.76 -33.27
C THR A 379 -4.05 -8.13 -33.23
N ASN A 380 -3.58 -9.02 -32.35
CA ASN A 380 -4.11 -10.37 -32.16
C ASN A 380 -3.55 -11.03 -30.88
N ASN A 381 -4.23 -12.08 -30.41
CA ASN A 381 -3.82 -12.88 -29.26
C ASN A 381 -2.41 -13.48 -29.39
N GLN A 382 -1.98 -13.84 -30.61
CA GLN A 382 -0.65 -14.42 -30.84
C GLN A 382 0.47 -13.48 -30.39
N THR A 383 0.27 -12.17 -30.57
CA THR A 383 1.19 -11.11 -30.16
C THR A 383 1.37 -11.12 -28.63
N CYS A 384 0.27 -11.03 -27.88
CA CYS A 384 0.29 -11.07 -26.41
C CYS A 384 0.85 -12.40 -25.86
N VAL A 385 0.52 -13.53 -26.50
CA VAL A 385 1.05 -14.85 -26.11
C VAL A 385 2.56 -14.96 -26.34
N SER A 386 3.10 -14.25 -27.34
CA SER A 386 4.55 -14.21 -27.61
C SER A 386 5.33 -13.21 -26.74
N LEU A 387 4.67 -12.13 -26.28
CA LEU A 387 5.27 -11.12 -25.39
C LEU A 387 5.27 -11.55 -23.92
N TYR A 388 4.18 -12.19 -23.47
CA TYR A 388 3.97 -12.61 -22.08
C TYR A 388 3.97 -14.14 -21.96
N ASN A 389 2.82 -14.77 -22.17
CA ASN A 389 2.63 -16.23 -22.26
C ASN A 389 1.16 -16.55 -22.63
N SER A 390 0.81 -17.84 -22.67
CA SER A 390 -0.55 -18.34 -22.98
C SER A 390 -1.67 -17.78 -22.09
N SER A 391 -1.37 -17.21 -20.93
CA SER A 391 -2.32 -16.61 -20.00
C SER A 391 -2.73 -15.18 -20.34
N TYR A 392 -2.32 -14.64 -21.50
CA TYR A 392 -2.72 -13.30 -21.96
C TYR A 392 -3.53 -13.35 -23.27
N TYR A 393 -4.37 -12.35 -23.50
CA TYR A 393 -5.17 -12.16 -24.71
C TYR A 393 -5.21 -10.68 -25.10
N CYS A 394 -5.54 -10.41 -26.36
CA CYS A 394 -5.67 -9.07 -26.90
C CYS A 394 -7.13 -8.60 -26.77
N SER A 395 -7.35 -7.46 -26.12
CA SER A 395 -8.67 -6.85 -25.94
C SER A 395 -9.15 -6.18 -27.24
N ALA A 396 -10.42 -5.78 -27.27
CA ALA A 396 -10.98 -5.02 -28.39
C ALA A 396 -10.28 -3.66 -28.59
N ASP A 397 -9.78 -3.06 -27.51
CA ASP A 397 -9.05 -1.79 -27.49
C ASP A 397 -7.54 -1.97 -27.78
N GLY A 398 -7.14 -3.14 -28.31
CA GLY A 398 -5.76 -3.44 -28.65
C GLY A 398 -4.85 -3.64 -27.44
N ASN A 399 -5.37 -3.99 -26.27
CA ASN A 399 -4.56 -4.16 -25.06
C ASN A 399 -4.30 -5.64 -24.70
N CYS A 400 -3.06 -6.01 -24.40
CA CYS A 400 -2.71 -7.32 -23.86
C CYS A 400 -3.15 -7.49 -22.39
N LEU A 401 -4.35 -7.99 -22.18
CA LEU A 401 -4.92 -8.28 -20.87
C LEU A 401 -4.65 -9.73 -20.43
N ARG A 402 -4.47 -9.95 -19.13
CA ARG A 402 -4.39 -11.30 -18.57
C ARG A 402 -5.75 -11.98 -18.66
N LYS A 403 -5.78 -13.22 -19.14
CA LYS A 403 -6.93 -14.12 -18.99
C LYS A 403 -7.10 -14.41 -17.50
N PRO A 404 -8.30 -14.19 -16.92
CA PRO A 404 -8.60 -14.72 -15.59
C PRO A 404 -8.29 -16.22 -15.58
N GLN A 405 -7.53 -16.68 -14.57
CA GLN A 405 -7.38 -18.12 -14.36
C GLN A 405 -8.73 -18.69 -13.91
N PRO A 406 -9.11 -19.91 -14.33
CA PRO A 406 -10.43 -20.45 -14.05
C PRO A 406 -10.52 -20.88 -12.58
N GLU A 407 -11.36 -20.20 -11.81
CA GLU A 407 -11.55 -20.49 -10.39
C GLU A 407 -12.36 -21.78 -10.16
N CYS A 408 -13.26 -22.15 -11.08
CA CYS A 408 -14.11 -23.33 -10.91
C CYS A 408 -13.81 -24.47 -11.89
N THR A 409 -13.76 -25.68 -11.34
CA THR A 409 -13.62 -26.95 -12.09
C THR A 409 -14.91 -27.78 -12.13
N SER A 410 -15.89 -27.45 -11.29
CA SER A 410 -17.22 -28.08 -11.28
C SER A 410 -18.21 -27.24 -10.45
N ASN A 411 -19.52 -27.47 -10.64
CA ASN A 411 -20.55 -26.90 -9.79
C ASN A 411 -20.37 -27.31 -8.31
N ALA A 412 -19.97 -28.55 -8.05
CA ALA A 412 -19.71 -29.03 -6.69
C ALA A 412 -18.62 -28.21 -5.98
N TRP A 413 -17.56 -27.84 -6.71
CA TRP A 413 -16.51 -26.97 -6.18
C TRP A 413 -17.04 -25.56 -5.85
N CYS A 414 -17.87 -24.97 -6.71
CA CYS A 414 -18.52 -23.69 -6.40
C CYS A 414 -19.45 -23.79 -5.18
N GLN A 415 -20.24 -24.87 -5.10
CA GLN A 415 -21.24 -25.05 -4.05
C GLN A 415 -20.63 -25.26 -2.67
N SER A 416 -19.46 -25.91 -2.58
CA SER A 416 -18.72 -26.05 -1.32
C SER A 416 -18.04 -24.77 -0.84
N ASN A 417 -17.66 -23.85 -1.74
CA ASN A 417 -16.91 -22.63 -1.37
C ASN A 417 -17.81 -21.38 -1.25
N TYR A 418 -18.86 -21.26 -2.08
CA TYR A 418 -19.73 -20.07 -2.16
C TYR A 418 -21.20 -20.36 -1.80
N GLY A 419 -21.55 -21.64 -1.56
CA GLY A 419 -22.89 -22.08 -1.19
C GLY A 419 -23.71 -22.65 -2.36
N SER A 420 -24.80 -23.35 -2.04
CA SER A 420 -25.56 -24.22 -2.96
C SER A 420 -26.06 -23.56 -4.26
N ASN A 421 -26.15 -22.24 -4.29
CA ASN A 421 -26.79 -21.46 -5.36
C ASN A 421 -25.77 -20.92 -6.39
N TYR A 422 -24.51 -21.36 -6.33
CA TYR A 422 -23.47 -21.00 -7.29
C TYR A 422 -23.17 -22.17 -8.23
N ILE A 423 -23.07 -21.88 -9.53
CA ILE A 423 -22.71 -22.85 -10.57
C ILE A 423 -21.46 -22.39 -11.31
N CYS A 424 -20.71 -23.36 -11.85
CA CYS A 424 -19.53 -23.08 -12.64
C CYS A 424 -19.93 -22.72 -14.07
N SER A 425 -19.64 -21.48 -14.48
CA SER A 425 -19.87 -21.01 -15.84
C SER A 425 -18.92 -21.67 -16.85
N PRO A 426 -19.27 -21.75 -18.15
CA PRO A 426 -18.37 -22.25 -19.20
C PRO A 426 -17.04 -21.50 -19.31
N GLN A 427 -16.96 -20.29 -18.74
CA GLN A 427 -15.78 -19.44 -18.67
C GLN A 427 -14.91 -19.67 -17.43
N GLY A 428 -15.31 -20.57 -16.51
CA GLY A 428 -14.51 -20.95 -15.33
C GLY A 428 -14.75 -20.11 -14.07
N ASN A 429 -15.84 -19.33 -14.01
CA ASN A 429 -16.20 -18.53 -12.83
C ASN A 429 -17.42 -19.11 -12.08
N CYS A 430 -17.42 -19.06 -10.75
CA CYS A 430 -18.59 -19.39 -9.93
C CYS A 430 -19.62 -18.26 -9.98
N VAL A 431 -20.74 -18.47 -10.67
CA VAL A 431 -21.80 -17.46 -10.82
C VAL A 431 -23.03 -17.82 -10.00
N LEU A 432 -23.61 -16.80 -9.35
CA LEU A 432 -24.83 -16.90 -8.57
C LEU A 432 -26.03 -17.12 -9.51
N GLN A 433 -26.83 -18.14 -9.25
CA GLN A 433 -27.95 -18.52 -10.12
C GLN A 433 -29.11 -17.48 -10.05
N GLN A 434 -29.03 -16.43 -10.87
CA GLN A 434 -30.07 -15.40 -11.03
C GLN A 434 -30.83 -15.54 -12.36
N PRO A 435 -32.13 -15.15 -12.41
CA PRO A 435 -32.96 -15.25 -13.61
C PRO A 435 -32.47 -14.35 -14.75
N GLN A 436 -32.55 -14.87 -15.97
CA GLN A 436 -32.04 -14.32 -17.23
C GLN A 436 -33.11 -13.71 -18.16
N CYS A 437 -34.41 -13.74 -17.81
CA CYS A 437 -35.46 -13.08 -18.62
C CYS A 437 -36.63 -12.52 -17.80
N SER A 438 -37.29 -11.50 -18.34
CA SER A 438 -38.45 -10.82 -17.74
C SER A 438 -39.30 -10.12 -18.81
N ALA A 439 -40.43 -9.51 -18.42
CA ALA A 439 -41.25 -8.70 -19.34
C ALA A 439 -40.52 -7.49 -19.94
N SER A 440 -39.47 -6.99 -19.27
CA SER A 440 -38.60 -5.90 -19.76
C SER A 440 -37.33 -6.39 -20.46
N ASN A 441 -37.04 -7.71 -20.43
CA ASN A 441 -35.92 -8.32 -21.15
C ASN A 441 -36.34 -9.70 -21.72
N PRO A 442 -37.03 -9.71 -22.88
CA PRO A 442 -37.60 -10.92 -23.47
C PRO A 442 -36.55 -11.79 -24.19
N CYS A 443 -36.80 -13.09 -24.24
CA CYS A 443 -35.94 -14.06 -24.91
C CYS A 443 -35.94 -13.91 -26.44
N PRO A 444 -34.88 -14.37 -27.13
CA PRO A 444 -34.86 -14.45 -28.60
C PRO A 444 -36.04 -15.27 -29.15
N ASN A 445 -36.55 -14.91 -30.32
CA ASN A 445 -37.81 -15.44 -30.89
C ASN A 445 -37.93 -16.98 -30.98
N THR A 446 -36.82 -17.72 -30.92
CA THR A 446 -36.73 -19.19 -30.90
C THR A 446 -36.90 -19.82 -29.51
N GLN A 447 -37.07 -19.01 -28.46
CA GLN A 447 -37.14 -19.41 -27.06
C GLN A 447 -38.35 -18.76 -26.34
N ASP A 448 -38.82 -19.40 -25.28
CA ASP A 448 -39.82 -18.88 -24.33
C ASP A 448 -39.15 -18.56 -22.99
N CYS A 449 -39.69 -17.60 -22.24
CA CYS A 449 -39.24 -17.31 -20.87
C CYS A 449 -40.10 -18.10 -19.87
N VAL A 450 -39.48 -19.04 -19.13
CA VAL A 450 -40.14 -19.83 -18.09
C VAL A 450 -39.37 -19.65 -16.78
N ASP A 451 -40.05 -19.18 -15.73
CA ASP A 451 -39.47 -18.86 -14.41
C ASP A 451 -38.16 -18.07 -14.47
N GLY A 452 -38.09 -17.13 -15.42
CA GLY A 452 -36.92 -16.28 -15.64
C GLY A 452 -35.77 -16.97 -16.37
N VAL A 453 -35.96 -18.07 -17.10
CA VAL A 453 -34.93 -18.68 -17.97
C VAL A 453 -35.44 -18.83 -19.40
N CYS A 454 -34.62 -18.48 -20.39
CA CYS A 454 -34.92 -18.67 -21.80
C CYS A 454 -34.72 -20.12 -22.23
N VAL A 455 -35.80 -20.81 -22.59
CA VAL A 455 -35.80 -22.22 -23.03
C VAL A 455 -36.28 -22.36 -24.49
N PRO A 456 -35.70 -23.24 -25.32
CA PRO A 456 -36.16 -23.46 -26.70
C PRO A 456 -37.65 -23.84 -26.79
N LYS A 457 -38.40 -23.18 -27.68
CA LYS A 457 -39.84 -23.39 -27.93
C LYS A 457 -40.24 -24.84 -28.26
N ASN A 458 -39.29 -25.67 -28.67
CA ASN A 458 -39.53 -27.08 -28.96
C ASN A 458 -39.57 -27.98 -27.69
N ILE A 459 -39.18 -27.46 -26.52
CA ILE A 459 -39.15 -28.24 -25.26
C ILE A 459 -40.47 -28.14 -24.49
N THR A 460 -41.19 -27.02 -24.62
CA THR A 460 -42.51 -26.78 -23.98
C THR A 460 -43.66 -27.59 -24.59
N GLN A 461 -43.44 -28.34 -25.68
CA GLN A 461 -44.46 -29.20 -26.33
C GLN A 461 -44.38 -30.69 -25.98
N GLN A 462 -43.33 -31.17 -25.29
CA GLN A 462 -43.31 -32.56 -24.82
C GLN A 462 -44.02 -32.69 -23.48
N GLY A 463 -45.33 -32.92 -23.56
CA GLY A 463 -46.17 -33.16 -22.39
C GLY A 463 -45.61 -34.28 -21.50
N CYS A 464 -45.30 -33.95 -20.24
CA CYS A 464 -44.89 -34.95 -19.26
C CYS A 464 -46.07 -35.88 -18.94
N THR A 465 -45.78 -37.16 -18.75
CA THR A 465 -46.77 -38.16 -18.34
C THR A 465 -46.57 -38.64 -16.90
N SER A 466 -45.45 -38.27 -16.27
CA SER A 466 -45.17 -38.54 -14.85
C SER A 466 -44.14 -37.56 -14.29
N SER A 467 -44.18 -37.31 -12.98
CA SER A 467 -43.18 -36.49 -12.29
C SER A 467 -41.75 -37.06 -12.41
N THR A 468 -41.60 -38.37 -12.54
CA THR A 468 -40.29 -39.02 -12.77
C THR A 468 -39.63 -38.54 -14.07
N GLN A 469 -40.42 -38.27 -15.11
CA GLN A 469 -39.94 -37.72 -16.38
C GLN A 469 -39.43 -36.28 -16.21
N CYS A 470 -40.10 -35.47 -15.38
CA CYS A 470 -39.66 -34.13 -15.01
C CYS A 470 -38.37 -34.15 -14.19
N VAL A 471 -38.26 -35.06 -13.20
CA VAL A 471 -37.05 -35.20 -12.38
C VAL A 471 -35.84 -35.63 -13.22
N ALA A 472 -36.03 -36.50 -14.20
CA ALA A 472 -34.96 -36.94 -15.10
C ALA A 472 -34.44 -35.82 -16.03
N LEU A 473 -35.28 -34.84 -16.38
CA LEU A 473 -34.93 -33.73 -17.28
C LEU A 473 -34.43 -32.48 -16.54
N PHE A 474 -35.00 -32.17 -15.38
CA PHE A 474 -34.78 -30.89 -14.67
C PHE A 474 -34.25 -31.04 -13.23
N GLY A 475 -33.99 -32.28 -12.78
CA GLY A 475 -33.44 -32.59 -11.47
C GLY A 475 -34.49 -32.76 -10.37
N ALA A 476 -34.03 -33.00 -9.14
CA ALA A 476 -34.92 -33.21 -8.00
C ALA A 476 -35.83 -32.00 -7.72
N ASN A 477 -37.01 -32.28 -7.14
CA ASN A 477 -38.07 -31.32 -6.77
C ASN A 477 -38.90 -30.76 -7.94
N TRP A 478 -38.91 -31.42 -9.11
CA TRP A 478 -39.84 -31.11 -10.20
C TRP A 478 -40.95 -32.18 -10.31
N ILE A 479 -42.19 -31.73 -10.46
CA ILE A 479 -43.39 -32.58 -10.60
C ILE A 479 -44.09 -32.32 -11.93
N CYS A 480 -44.82 -33.32 -12.43
CA CYS A 480 -45.67 -33.16 -13.60
C CYS A 480 -47.07 -32.70 -13.15
N LEU A 481 -47.49 -31.53 -13.63
CA LEU A 481 -48.83 -30.99 -13.40
C LEU A 481 -49.85 -31.67 -14.32
N GLN A 482 -51.14 -31.62 -13.97
CA GLN A 482 -52.20 -32.31 -14.72
C GLN A 482 -52.40 -31.79 -16.16
N ASN A 483 -51.88 -30.61 -16.50
CA ASN A 483 -51.85 -30.10 -17.87
C ASN A 483 -50.66 -30.64 -18.70
N GLY A 484 -49.86 -31.58 -18.17
CA GLY A 484 -48.69 -32.14 -18.83
C GLY A 484 -47.44 -31.26 -18.81
N THR A 485 -47.35 -30.27 -17.91
CA THR A 485 -46.15 -29.43 -17.77
C THR A 485 -45.34 -29.75 -16.51
N CYS A 486 -44.02 -29.67 -16.60
CA CYS A 486 -43.13 -29.86 -15.45
C CYS A 486 -43.00 -28.56 -14.65
N ALA A 487 -43.28 -28.58 -13.34
CA ALA A 487 -43.17 -27.43 -12.44
C ALA A 487 -42.41 -27.79 -11.16
N ARG A 488 -41.74 -26.81 -10.54
CA ARG A 488 -40.92 -27.02 -9.34
C ARG A 488 -41.76 -26.91 -8.07
N GLN A 489 -41.55 -27.81 -7.12
CA GLN A 489 -42.32 -27.83 -5.86
C GLN A 489 -41.81 -26.70 -4.92
N PRO A 490 -42.68 -25.77 -4.46
CA PRO A 490 -42.26 -24.59 -3.69
C PRO A 490 -41.97 -24.91 -2.22
N THR A 491 -41.07 -24.13 -1.61
CA THR A 491 -40.48 -24.37 -0.27
C THR A 491 -40.64 -23.19 0.70
N GLN A 492 -41.79 -22.51 0.68
CA GLN A 492 -42.14 -21.41 1.59
C GLN A 492 -43.63 -21.51 2.00
N PRO A 493 -43.99 -21.13 3.25
CA PRO A 493 -45.40 -21.00 3.66
C PRO A 493 -46.05 -19.73 3.07
N PRO A 494 -47.39 -19.59 3.11
CA PRO A 494 -48.13 -18.46 2.51
C PRO A 494 -47.80 -17.10 3.13
N ARG A 495 -48.26 -15.99 2.54
CA ARG A 495 -47.92 -14.61 2.98
C ARG A 495 -49.16 -13.73 3.14
N CYS A 496 -49.78 -13.81 4.31
CA CYS A 496 -50.94 -12.98 4.61
C CYS A 496 -50.66 -11.48 4.74
N GLY A 497 -51.61 -10.70 4.22
CA GLY A 497 -51.70 -9.25 4.33
C GLY A 497 -51.13 -8.49 3.14
N ASP A 498 -50.86 -9.15 2.00
CA ASP A 498 -50.31 -8.48 0.80
C ASP A 498 -51.38 -7.87 -0.13
N GLY A 499 -52.65 -8.18 0.12
CA GLY A 499 -53.81 -7.68 -0.59
C GLY A 499 -54.36 -8.61 -1.67
N ASN A 500 -53.72 -9.75 -1.98
CA ASN A 500 -54.15 -10.71 -3.00
C ASN A 500 -54.46 -12.07 -2.38
N ILE A 501 -55.43 -12.81 -2.94
CA ILE A 501 -55.75 -14.17 -2.46
C ILE A 501 -55.06 -15.18 -3.37
N ASP A 502 -53.91 -15.71 -2.93
CA ASP A 502 -53.12 -16.65 -3.73
C ASP A 502 -53.68 -18.08 -3.63
N LEU A 503 -54.66 -18.38 -4.48
CA LEU A 503 -55.32 -19.69 -4.58
C LEU A 503 -54.32 -20.85 -4.80
N THR A 504 -53.18 -20.61 -5.44
CA THR A 504 -52.10 -21.59 -5.64
C THR A 504 -51.33 -21.94 -4.36
N LEU A 505 -51.46 -21.12 -3.30
CA LEU A 505 -50.92 -21.38 -1.96
C LEU A 505 -52.01 -21.78 -0.96
N ASN A 506 -53.22 -22.07 -1.46
CA ASN A 506 -54.38 -22.54 -0.70
C ASN A 506 -54.95 -21.49 0.29
N GLU A 507 -54.75 -20.21 -0.02
CA GLU A 507 -55.36 -19.09 0.71
C GLU A 507 -56.86 -18.97 0.34
N THR A 508 -57.68 -18.53 1.30
CA THR A 508 -59.13 -18.28 1.10
C THR A 508 -59.53 -16.83 1.37
N CYS A 509 -58.65 -16.07 2.02
CA CYS A 509 -58.73 -14.62 2.16
C CYS A 509 -57.32 -14.07 2.41
N ASP A 510 -57.13 -12.78 2.17
CA ASP A 510 -55.92 -12.05 2.51
C ASP A 510 -56.31 -10.72 3.17
N GLY A 511 -55.98 -10.55 4.46
CA GLY A 511 -56.32 -9.35 5.22
C GLY A 511 -57.81 -8.96 5.13
N ALA A 512 -58.09 -7.85 4.44
CA ALA A 512 -59.45 -7.36 4.17
C ALA A 512 -60.00 -7.78 2.79
N ASN A 513 -59.18 -8.37 1.92
CA ASN A 513 -59.61 -8.92 0.65
C ASN A 513 -60.16 -10.35 0.86
N TRP A 514 -61.47 -10.50 0.67
CA TRP A 514 -62.20 -11.75 0.90
C TRP A 514 -62.74 -12.37 -0.41
N GLY A 515 -62.36 -11.79 -1.55
CA GLY A 515 -62.80 -12.25 -2.87
C GLY A 515 -64.32 -12.14 -3.02
N ALA A 516 -64.98 -13.26 -3.34
CA ALA A 516 -66.43 -13.32 -3.53
C ALA A 516 -67.23 -13.43 -2.21
N ILE A 517 -66.59 -13.64 -1.07
CA ILE A 517 -67.25 -13.73 0.24
C ILE A 517 -67.30 -12.34 0.86
N THR A 518 -68.49 -11.80 1.09
CA THR A 518 -68.65 -10.42 1.58
C THR A 518 -69.05 -10.32 3.05
N SER A 519 -69.49 -11.41 3.68
CA SER A 519 -69.87 -11.45 5.10
C SER A 519 -69.91 -12.87 5.66
N CYS A 520 -70.11 -13.00 6.98
CA CYS A 520 -70.38 -14.28 7.64
C CYS A 520 -71.53 -15.08 6.99
N SER A 521 -72.59 -14.41 6.51
CA SER A 521 -73.75 -15.07 5.92
C SER A 521 -73.53 -15.52 4.47
N SER A 522 -72.46 -15.09 3.82
CA SER A 522 -72.03 -15.59 2.51
C SER A 522 -71.28 -16.93 2.58
N LEU A 523 -70.87 -17.38 3.77
CA LEU A 523 -70.22 -18.68 3.97
C LEU A 523 -71.27 -19.79 4.05
N GLN A 524 -71.05 -20.91 3.35
CA GLN A 524 -71.98 -22.06 3.29
C GLN A 524 -72.13 -22.86 4.61
N GLN A 525 -71.70 -22.31 5.75
CA GLN A 525 -71.71 -22.96 7.06
C GLN A 525 -72.86 -22.49 7.98
N GLY A 526 -73.79 -21.65 7.49
CA GLY A 526 -75.04 -21.35 8.19
C GLY A 526 -74.98 -20.25 9.27
N PHE A 527 -74.05 -19.30 9.15
CA PHE A 527 -74.04 -18.10 10.00
C PHE A 527 -75.05 -17.06 9.50
N ASN A 528 -75.71 -16.35 10.42
CA ASN A 528 -76.75 -15.38 10.08
C ASN A 528 -76.27 -13.92 10.16
N ASN A 529 -75.27 -13.63 11.00
CA ASN A 529 -74.72 -12.28 11.17
C ASN A 529 -73.30 -12.32 11.77
N GLY A 530 -72.72 -11.17 12.09
CA GLY A 530 -71.42 -11.03 12.77
C GLY A 530 -70.30 -10.56 11.86
N THR A 531 -69.10 -10.47 12.44
CA THR A 531 -67.89 -9.93 11.77
C THR A 531 -67.01 -11.07 11.27
N LEU A 532 -66.88 -11.19 9.96
CA LEU A 532 -65.89 -12.07 9.33
C LEU A 532 -64.53 -11.35 9.30
N SER A 533 -63.45 -12.11 9.41
CA SER A 533 -62.08 -11.61 9.26
C SER A 533 -61.19 -12.71 8.68
N CYS A 534 -59.99 -12.36 8.25
CA CYS A 534 -58.97 -13.35 7.90
C CYS A 534 -57.99 -13.55 9.07
N TYR A 535 -57.48 -14.78 9.27
CA TYR A 535 -56.40 -14.99 10.25
C TYR A 535 -55.12 -14.28 9.82
N SER A 536 -54.59 -13.43 10.70
CA SER A 536 -53.35 -12.65 10.51
C SER A 536 -52.13 -13.52 10.18
N SER A 537 -51.14 -12.95 9.49
CA SER A 537 -49.86 -13.62 9.25
C SER A 537 -49.19 -14.05 10.56
N GLY A 538 -48.67 -15.27 10.61
CA GLY A 538 -48.09 -15.88 11.81
C GLY A 538 -49.06 -16.70 12.66
N ALA A 539 -50.37 -16.68 12.37
CA ALA A 539 -51.31 -17.64 12.94
C ALA A 539 -51.16 -19.03 12.31
N SER A 540 -51.42 -20.11 13.06
CA SER A 540 -51.35 -21.50 12.55
C SER A 540 -52.37 -21.84 11.46
N LYS A 541 -53.33 -20.93 11.21
CA LYS A 541 -54.32 -20.97 10.13
C LYS A 541 -54.34 -19.66 9.31
N GLN A 542 -53.21 -18.96 9.19
CA GLN A 542 -53.15 -17.71 8.42
C GLN A 542 -53.75 -17.88 7.02
N CYS A 543 -54.35 -16.81 6.52
CA CYS A 543 -54.97 -16.74 5.17
C CYS A 543 -56.17 -17.68 4.99
N THR A 544 -56.79 -18.04 6.11
CA THR A 544 -58.11 -18.65 6.13
C THR A 544 -59.11 -17.81 6.92
N PHE A 545 -60.38 -17.94 6.55
CA PHE A 545 -61.47 -17.20 7.18
C PHE A 545 -61.56 -17.52 8.68
N ASN A 546 -61.40 -16.50 9.50
CA ASN A 546 -61.62 -16.54 10.94
C ASN A 546 -63.10 -16.26 11.23
N THR A 547 -63.86 -17.32 11.46
CA THR A 547 -65.31 -17.27 11.71
C THR A 547 -65.68 -17.07 13.18
N THR A 548 -64.74 -16.83 14.11
CA THR A 548 -65.06 -16.66 15.54
C THR A 548 -65.87 -15.39 15.85
N GLY A 549 -65.84 -14.39 14.97
CA GLY A 549 -66.73 -13.22 15.03
C GLY A 549 -68.09 -13.42 14.35
N CYS A 550 -68.35 -14.59 13.76
CA CYS A 550 -69.63 -14.92 13.11
C CYS A 550 -70.61 -15.55 14.11
N PHE A 551 -71.85 -15.07 14.10
CA PHE A 551 -72.89 -15.47 15.05
C PHE A 551 -74.16 -15.93 14.32
N THR A 552 -74.86 -16.91 14.90
CA THR A 552 -76.15 -17.39 14.39
C THR A 552 -77.35 -16.65 15.00
N SER A 553 -77.15 -15.86 16.07
CA SER A 553 -78.16 -14.99 16.71
C SER A 553 -77.53 -13.87 17.59
N PRO A 554 -78.26 -12.79 17.92
CA PRO A 554 -77.67 -11.48 18.24
C PRO A 554 -77.40 -11.19 19.74
N ARG A 555 -76.47 -10.26 20.02
CA ARG A 555 -76.31 -9.61 21.34
C ARG A 555 -76.12 -8.08 21.34
N ASP A 556 -76.23 -7.42 20.17
CA ASP A 556 -75.79 -6.03 19.94
C ASP A 556 -76.77 -4.91 20.33
N GLU A 557 -77.90 -5.24 20.94
CA GLU A 557 -78.86 -4.23 21.42
C GLU A 557 -78.45 -3.68 22.81
N CYS A 558 -78.35 -2.36 22.91
CA CYS A 558 -78.22 -1.62 24.18
C CYS A 558 -79.48 -0.78 24.42
N ASN A 559 -79.86 -0.61 25.68
CA ASN A 559 -81.00 0.20 26.09
C ASN A 559 -80.76 0.75 27.51
N SER A 560 -81.75 1.41 28.11
CA SER A 560 -81.67 1.99 29.45
C SER A 560 -81.39 1.00 30.59
N THR A 561 -81.49 -0.31 30.36
CA THR A 561 -81.22 -1.36 31.35
C THR A 561 -80.08 -2.32 30.97
N LYS A 562 -79.45 -2.14 29.81
CA LYS A 562 -78.33 -2.97 29.33
C LYS A 562 -77.20 -2.09 28.74
N PRO A 563 -76.13 -1.82 29.52
CA PRO A 563 -75.04 -0.94 29.11
C PRO A 563 -74.08 -1.58 28.08
N CYS A 564 -73.33 -0.72 27.39
CA CYS A 564 -72.27 -1.10 26.45
C CYS A 564 -70.96 -1.52 27.15
N PRO A 565 -70.10 -2.30 26.49
CA PRO A 565 -68.73 -2.55 26.95
C PRO A 565 -67.89 -1.26 27.06
N SER A 566 -66.86 -1.28 27.92
CA SER A 566 -65.97 -0.14 28.15
C SER A 566 -65.31 0.37 26.87
N GLY A 567 -65.25 1.70 26.71
CA GLY A 567 -64.75 2.38 25.51
C GLY A 567 -65.83 2.75 24.48
N MET A 568 -67.11 2.42 24.74
CA MET A 568 -68.24 2.76 23.87
C MET A 568 -69.42 3.37 24.65
N GLN A 569 -70.21 4.21 23.97
CA GLN A 569 -71.43 4.82 24.50
C GLN A 569 -72.66 4.31 23.71
N CYS A 570 -73.79 4.11 24.40
CA CYS A 570 -75.03 3.68 23.75
C CYS A 570 -75.70 4.85 23.04
N ASN A 571 -75.91 4.74 21.72
CA ASN A 571 -76.70 5.70 20.96
C ASN A 571 -78.18 5.37 21.10
N LEU A 572 -78.89 6.14 21.93
CA LEU A 572 -80.30 5.94 22.26
C LEU A 572 -81.28 6.21 21.10
N ALA A 573 -80.83 6.82 19.99
CA ALA A 573 -81.64 6.95 18.78
C ALA A 573 -81.64 5.66 17.93
N THR A 574 -80.65 4.79 18.11
CA THR A 574 -80.47 3.57 17.31
C THR A 574 -80.32 2.28 18.15
N ASN A 575 -80.37 2.39 19.48
CA ASN A 575 -80.22 1.30 20.46
C ASN A 575 -78.96 0.42 20.24
N ARG A 576 -77.84 1.04 19.85
CA ARG A 576 -76.56 0.37 19.56
C ARG A 576 -75.36 1.15 20.11
N CYS A 577 -74.28 0.44 20.42
CA CYS A 577 -73.04 0.97 20.98
C CYS A 577 -72.12 1.59 19.91
N ALA A 578 -71.44 2.70 20.22
CA ALA A 578 -70.48 3.35 19.32
C ALA A 578 -69.25 3.94 20.09
N PRO A 579 -68.06 4.08 19.46
CA PRO A 579 -66.86 4.63 20.11
C PRO A 579 -66.89 6.15 20.35
N ILE A 580 -66.05 6.65 21.25
CA ILE A 580 -65.90 8.07 21.58
C ILE A 580 -64.78 8.67 20.70
N ASN A 581 -65.08 9.73 19.94
CA ASN A 581 -64.10 10.42 19.08
C ASN A 581 -63.45 11.64 19.77
N ALA A 582 -62.12 11.78 19.65
CA ALA A 582 -61.35 12.92 20.15
C ALA A 582 -60.44 13.50 19.04
N THR A 583 -60.75 14.71 18.56
CA THR A 583 -60.01 15.40 17.48
C THR A 583 -60.06 16.94 17.59
N SER A 584 -60.13 17.51 18.81
CA SER A 584 -60.60 18.89 19.01
C SER A 584 -59.72 19.84 19.85
N LEU A 585 -58.56 19.43 20.38
CA LEU A 585 -57.87 20.24 21.41
C LEU A 585 -56.38 20.56 21.19
N CYS A 586 -55.72 19.96 20.20
CA CYS A 586 -54.31 20.19 19.90
C CYS A 586 -53.91 21.67 19.66
N GLY A 587 -53.04 22.19 20.52
CA GLY A 587 -52.48 23.55 20.51
C GLY A 587 -53.11 24.52 21.52
N ASN A 588 -53.62 24.04 22.66
CA ASN A 588 -54.43 24.82 23.62
C ASN A 588 -53.69 25.36 24.86
N GLY A 589 -52.47 24.88 25.12
CA GLY A 589 -51.63 25.17 26.28
C GLY A 589 -51.39 23.98 27.22
N GLN A 590 -52.17 22.90 27.13
CA GLN A 590 -52.13 21.70 27.98
C GLN A 590 -52.16 20.40 27.15
N VAL A 591 -51.51 19.34 27.65
CA VAL A 591 -51.49 18.02 27.00
C VAL A 591 -52.71 17.22 27.49
N ASP A 592 -53.70 17.06 26.61
CA ASP A 592 -54.96 16.39 26.93
C ASP A 592 -54.89 14.85 26.79
N PRO A 593 -55.78 14.06 27.43
CA PRO A 593 -55.74 12.60 27.39
C PRO A 593 -55.85 12.01 25.97
N GLY A 594 -54.70 11.60 25.42
CA GLY A 594 -54.56 11.06 24.06
C GLY A 594 -53.50 11.80 23.23
N GLU A 595 -53.07 12.98 23.66
CA GLU A 595 -51.98 13.76 23.08
C GLU A 595 -50.65 13.43 23.76
N ASP A 596 -49.54 13.50 23.03
CA ASP A 596 -48.19 13.31 23.59
C ASP A 596 -47.50 14.66 23.88
N CYS A 597 -47.82 15.68 23.10
CA CYS A 597 -47.33 17.06 23.24
C CYS A 597 -48.34 18.05 22.68
N ASP A 598 -48.42 19.25 23.24
CA ASP A 598 -49.43 20.24 22.88
C ASP A 598 -48.79 21.43 22.13
N GLY A 599 -48.51 21.21 20.84
CA GLY A 599 -47.86 22.18 19.94
C GLY A 599 -46.41 22.58 20.28
N THR A 600 -45.97 22.35 21.52
CA THR A 600 -44.61 22.58 22.03
C THR A 600 -44.20 21.45 22.96
N VAL A 601 -42.93 21.06 22.90
CA VAL A 601 -42.36 20.03 23.78
C VAL A 601 -41.92 20.68 25.09
N LYS A 602 -42.37 20.14 26.23
CA LYS A 602 -41.95 20.56 27.57
C LYS A 602 -41.22 19.40 28.26
N ASN A 603 -39.98 19.65 28.70
CA ASN A 603 -39.15 18.74 29.51
C ASN A 603 -38.84 17.33 28.94
N ILE A 604 -38.91 17.13 27.62
CA ILE A 604 -38.45 15.90 26.96
C ILE A 604 -37.40 16.24 25.91
N THR A 605 -36.37 15.39 25.82
CA THR A 605 -35.24 15.48 24.87
C THR A 605 -35.12 14.18 24.07
N CYS A 606 -34.37 14.20 22.96
CA CYS A 606 -34.17 13.03 22.08
C CYS A 606 -33.70 11.75 22.82
N SER A 607 -32.94 11.91 23.91
CA SER A 607 -32.49 10.80 24.77
C SER A 607 -33.63 9.98 25.39
N TYR A 608 -34.81 10.55 25.61
CA TYR A 608 -35.98 9.82 26.11
C TYR A 608 -36.44 8.71 25.15
N PHE A 609 -36.18 8.88 23.85
CA PHE A 609 -36.49 7.92 22.79
C PHE A 609 -35.26 7.12 22.33
N SER A 610 -34.20 7.07 23.16
CA SER A 610 -32.94 6.37 22.89
C SER A 610 -32.20 6.87 21.64
N TYR A 611 -32.13 8.20 21.48
CA TYR A 611 -31.27 8.90 20.51
C TYR A 611 -30.19 9.70 21.26
N ASP A 612 -28.97 9.72 20.75
CA ASP A 612 -27.80 10.26 21.45
C ASP A 612 -27.69 11.79 21.36
N GLY A 613 -28.42 12.43 20.43
CA GLY A 613 -28.47 13.89 20.30
C GLY A 613 -29.59 14.42 19.41
N GLY A 614 -29.54 15.71 19.10
CA GLY A 614 -30.51 16.41 18.24
C GLY A 614 -31.61 17.17 18.99
N THR A 615 -32.59 17.66 18.25
CA THR A 615 -33.70 18.48 18.78
C THR A 615 -35.03 17.77 18.52
N ILE A 616 -35.86 17.62 19.54
CA ILE A 616 -37.21 17.05 19.43
C ILE A 616 -38.24 18.17 19.29
N SER A 617 -39.27 17.97 18.47
CA SER A 617 -40.36 18.93 18.30
C SER A 617 -41.73 18.24 18.39
N CYS A 618 -42.81 19.00 18.23
CA CYS A 618 -44.18 18.47 18.24
C CYS A 618 -44.79 18.65 16.84
N TYR A 619 -45.42 17.62 16.29
CA TYR A 619 -46.01 17.70 14.96
C TYR A 619 -47.09 18.81 14.90
N PRO A 620 -47.09 19.64 13.83
CA PRO A 620 -47.99 20.78 13.75
C PRO A 620 -49.46 20.35 13.72
N LYS A 621 -50.31 21.15 14.37
CA LYS A 621 -51.76 20.92 14.57
C LYS A 621 -52.59 20.62 13.32
N ASN A 622 -52.07 20.91 12.13
CA ASN A 622 -52.74 20.66 10.84
C ASN A 622 -52.27 19.36 10.16
N SER A 623 -51.46 18.52 10.82
CA SER A 623 -50.98 17.25 10.30
C SER A 623 -51.82 16.06 10.77
N SER A 624 -51.74 14.92 10.08
CA SER A 624 -52.39 13.67 10.50
C SER A 624 -51.86 13.12 11.83
N ASN A 625 -50.70 13.60 12.28
CA ASN A 625 -50.04 13.21 13.53
C ASN A 625 -50.05 14.37 14.54
N ALA A 626 -51.01 15.30 14.44
CA ALA A 626 -51.13 16.46 15.32
C ALA A 626 -51.00 16.07 16.81
N CYS A 627 -50.19 16.83 17.55
CA CYS A 627 -49.93 16.62 18.97
C CYS A 627 -49.29 15.26 19.34
N LYS A 628 -48.50 14.72 18.42
CA LYS A 628 -47.51 13.65 18.65
C LYS A 628 -46.09 14.18 18.52
N PHE A 629 -45.12 13.54 19.18
CA PHE A 629 -43.71 13.93 19.09
C PHE A 629 -43.13 13.71 17.69
N ASP A 630 -42.44 14.73 17.17
CA ASP A 630 -41.62 14.63 15.97
C ASP A 630 -40.14 14.45 16.36
N VAL A 631 -39.66 13.22 16.18
CA VAL A 631 -38.28 12.78 16.44
C VAL A 631 -37.40 12.81 15.19
N SER A 632 -37.87 13.33 14.05
CA SER A 632 -37.12 13.33 12.77
C SER A 632 -35.81 14.12 12.80
N GLN A 633 -35.65 15.04 13.77
CA GLN A 633 -34.45 15.84 13.99
C GLN A 633 -33.57 15.32 15.15
N CYS A 634 -33.91 14.16 15.72
CA CYS A 634 -33.07 13.42 16.65
C CYS A 634 -32.02 12.58 15.89
N ARG A 635 -30.82 12.44 16.46
CA ARG A 635 -29.67 11.74 15.86
C ARG A 635 -29.19 10.62 16.76
N LYS A 636 -28.77 9.51 16.16
CA LYS A 636 -28.29 8.32 16.87
C LYS A 636 -26.90 7.98 16.38
N ASP A 637 -25.90 8.23 17.21
CA ASP A 637 -24.49 8.16 16.83
C ASP A 637 -23.90 6.87 17.41
N SER A 638 -23.69 5.91 16.50
CA SER A 638 -23.24 4.53 16.69
C SER A 638 -24.28 3.51 17.19
N VAL A 639 -24.52 2.52 16.33
CA VAL A 639 -25.17 1.25 16.67
C VAL A 639 -24.06 0.24 16.97
N GLU A 640 -24.16 -0.46 18.10
CA GLU A 640 -23.25 -1.55 18.44
C GLU A 640 -23.52 -2.79 17.56
N CYS A 641 -22.45 -3.48 17.17
CA CYS A 641 -22.49 -4.66 16.32
C CYS A 641 -21.46 -5.69 16.78
N LEU A 642 -21.71 -6.96 16.46
CA LEU A 642 -20.75 -8.06 16.63
C LEU A 642 -20.35 -8.69 15.30
N LEU A 643 -21.15 -8.49 14.23
CA LEU A 643 -20.92 -9.04 12.90
C LEU A 643 -21.36 -8.05 11.81
N ASN A 644 -20.61 -7.96 10.70
CA ASN A 644 -20.89 -7.03 9.58
C ASN A 644 -22.35 -7.09 9.07
N LYS A 645 -22.99 -8.26 9.11
CA LYS A 645 -24.40 -8.46 8.71
C LYS A 645 -25.39 -7.55 9.46
N GLU A 646 -25.09 -7.18 10.72
CA GLU A 646 -25.93 -6.31 11.54
C GLU A 646 -25.84 -4.86 11.04
N CYS A 647 -24.65 -4.42 10.63
CA CYS A 647 -24.44 -3.13 10.01
C CYS A 647 -25.09 -3.02 8.63
N VAL A 648 -24.98 -4.07 7.80
CA VAL A 648 -25.65 -4.12 6.49
C VAL A 648 -27.17 -4.09 6.62
N ALA A 649 -27.73 -4.70 7.68
CA ALA A 649 -29.18 -4.68 7.92
C ALA A 649 -29.72 -3.31 8.35
N VAL A 650 -28.89 -2.46 8.97
CA VAL A 650 -29.30 -1.11 9.45
C VAL A 650 -28.96 -0.01 8.43
N TYR A 651 -27.79 -0.07 7.80
CA TYR A 651 -27.24 1.00 6.96
C TYR A 651 -27.11 0.65 5.46
N GLY A 652 -27.40 -0.61 5.08
CA GLY A 652 -27.31 -1.09 3.70
C GLY A 652 -25.94 -1.65 3.31
N ALA A 653 -25.82 -2.06 2.05
CA ALA A 653 -24.61 -2.71 1.52
C ALA A 653 -23.39 -1.76 1.57
N GLY A 654 -22.22 -2.33 1.86
CA GLY A 654 -20.99 -1.57 2.06
C GLY A 654 -20.90 -0.92 3.45
N PHE A 655 -21.40 -1.57 4.51
CA PHE A 655 -21.11 -1.22 5.90
C PHE A 655 -20.64 -2.46 6.68
N ILE A 656 -19.49 -2.34 7.35
CA ILE A 656 -18.85 -3.38 8.16
C ILE A 656 -18.88 -3.03 9.65
N CYS A 657 -18.72 -4.04 10.50
CA CYS A 657 -18.55 -3.83 11.94
C CYS A 657 -17.06 -3.59 12.23
N GLY A 658 -16.73 -2.42 12.79
CA GLY A 658 -15.38 -2.09 13.24
C GLY A 658 -14.98 -2.85 14.50
N ALA A 659 -13.67 -2.91 14.78
CA ALA A 659 -13.12 -3.58 15.97
C ALA A 659 -13.52 -2.93 17.31
N ASP A 660 -14.09 -1.73 17.25
CA ASP A 660 -14.77 -1.01 18.34
C ASP A 660 -16.24 -1.41 18.49
N ASN A 661 -16.68 -2.50 17.87
CA ASN A 661 -18.06 -2.97 17.78
C ASN A 661 -19.03 -1.91 17.21
N LYS A 662 -18.59 -1.07 16.26
CA LYS A 662 -19.41 0.01 15.67
C LYS A 662 -19.46 -0.06 14.14
N CYS A 663 -20.63 0.20 13.57
CA CYS A 663 -20.84 0.15 12.12
C CYS A 663 -20.15 1.30 11.36
N LYS A 664 -19.38 0.95 10.31
CA LYS A 664 -18.56 1.86 9.49
C LYS A 664 -18.67 1.51 8.00
N LYS A 665 -18.56 2.48 7.10
CA LYS A 665 -18.74 2.26 5.66
C LYS A 665 -17.50 1.60 5.01
N GLU A 666 -17.71 0.52 4.29
CA GLU A 666 -16.68 -0.25 3.59
C GLU A 666 -16.12 0.55 2.39
N GLY A 667 -14.79 0.67 2.31
CA GLY A 667 -14.11 1.35 1.20
C GLY A 667 -14.14 2.89 1.22
N ALA A 668 -14.75 3.53 2.22
CA ALA A 668 -14.79 4.99 2.35
C ALA A 668 -13.90 5.48 3.50
N ALA A 669 -12.58 5.41 3.31
CA ALA A 669 -11.71 6.40 3.93
C ALA A 669 -11.88 7.68 3.09
N LEU A 670 -12.66 8.66 3.58
CA LEU A 670 -12.78 9.93 2.88
C LEU A 670 -11.37 10.54 2.77
N LYS A 671 -11.00 11.12 1.63
CA LYS A 671 -9.75 11.88 1.57
C LYS A 671 -9.86 13.03 2.56
N CYS A 672 -8.86 13.15 3.42
CA CYS A 672 -8.82 14.14 4.50
C CYS A 672 -9.01 15.57 3.93
N VAL A 673 -8.25 15.89 2.88
CA VAL A 673 -8.29 17.18 2.18
C VAL A 673 -9.66 17.46 1.54
N ASP A 674 -10.28 16.46 0.89
CA ASP A 674 -11.62 16.59 0.29
C ASP A 674 -12.72 16.82 1.34
N SER A 675 -12.40 16.62 2.64
CA SER A 675 -13.31 16.78 3.78
C SER A 675 -13.09 18.07 4.56
N GLY A 676 -12.16 18.93 4.12
CA GLY A 676 -11.79 20.17 4.83
C GLY A 676 -10.83 19.97 6.00
N PHE A 677 -10.08 18.87 6.02
CA PHE A 677 -9.10 18.50 7.04
C PHE A 677 -7.69 18.36 6.45
N PHE A 678 -6.67 18.30 7.31
CA PHE A 678 -5.25 18.41 6.92
C PHE A 678 -4.49 17.11 7.13
N CYS A 679 -3.71 16.69 6.13
CA CYS A 679 -2.80 15.55 6.26
C CYS A 679 -1.49 16.01 6.90
N ARG A 680 -1.19 15.53 8.11
CA ARG A 680 0.05 15.83 8.85
C ARG A 680 0.61 14.55 9.48
N SER A 681 1.86 14.57 9.96
CA SER A 681 2.37 13.48 10.80
C SER A 681 1.55 13.39 12.09
N ARG A 682 1.48 12.20 12.70
CA ARG A 682 0.79 12.03 14.00
C ARG A 682 1.39 12.95 15.06
N GLU A 683 2.69 13.14 15.00
CA GLU A 683 3.46 14.01 15.87
C GLU A 683 3.19 15.49 15.56
N GLY A 684 3.14 15.89 14.28
CA GLY A 684 2.76 17.25 13.88
C GLY A 684 1.35 17.63 14.33
N CYS A 685 0.36 16.77 14.07
CA CYS A 685 -1.01 16.99 14.53
C CYS A 685 -1.10 17.14 16.06
N ARG A 686 -0.29 16.38 16.82
CA ARG A 686 -0.22 16.47 18.29
C ARG A 686 0.51 17.73 18.79
N LEU A 687 1.57 18.15 18.13
CA LEU A 687 2.32 19.37 18.49
C LEU A 687 1.48 20.63 18.24
N ASP A 688 0.69 20.63 17.17
CA ASP A 688 -0.19 21.74 16.77
C ASP A 688 -1.50 21.81 17.58
N SER A 689 -1.66 21.00 18.64
CA SER A 689 -2.91 20.84 19.43
C SER A 689 -4.13 20.33 18.64
N GLY A 690 -3.93 19.81 17.43
CA GLY A 690 -4.97 19.19 16.61
C GLY A 690 -5.32 17.77 17.04
N ASN A 691 -6.50 17.30 16.62
CA ASN A 691 -7.02 15.98 16.96
C ASN A 691 -7.02 15.06 15.74
N GLU A 692 -6.36 13.91 15.87
CA GLU A 692 -6.34 12.87 14.85
C GLU A 692 -7.76 12.36 14.51
N LYS A 693 -8.19 12.57 13.27
CA LYS A 693 -9.47 12.09 12.73
C LYS A 693 -9.31 10.71 12.09
N SER A 694 -9.78 9.70 12.81
CA SER A 694 -9.93 8.36 12.25
C SER A 694 -11.03 8.29 11.18
N GLY A 695 -10.88 7.39 10.21
CA GLY A 695 -11.84 7.22 9.10
C GLY A 695 -11.56 8.05 7.85
N TYR A 696 -10.47 8.80 7.82
CA TYR A 696 -10.00 9.55 6.65
C TYR A 696 -8.66 9.00 6.14
N SER A 697 -8.41 9.13 4.84
CA SER A 697 -7.15 8.73 4.20
C SER A 697 -6.31 9.96 3.84
N CYS A 698 -5.01 9.82 4.11
CA CYS A 698 -3.96 10.71 3.66
C CYS A 698 -2.93 9.94 2.81
N PRO A 699 -2.16 10.61 1.94
CA PRO A 699 -1.01 10.00 1.28
C PRO A 699 0.06 9.58 2.28
N GLY A 700 0.82 8.53 1.98
CA GLY A 700 1.97 8.11 2.78
C GLY A 700 1.58 7.62 4.19
N THR A 701 2.37 8.03 5.20
CA THR A 701 2.23 7.64 6.61
C THR A 701 1.45 8.65 7.46
N PHE A 702 0.85 9.67 6.83
CA PHE A 702 0.19 10.77 7.52
C PHE A 702 -1.18 10.42 8.10
N VAL A 703 -1.56 11.16 9.14
CA VAL A 703 -2.89 11.12 9.75
C VAL A 703 -3.69 12.37 9.39
N CYS A 704 -5.01 12.27 9.49
CA CYS A 704 -5.90 13.40 9.24
C CYS A 704 -6.08 14.24 10.50
N CYS A 705 -6.00 15.57 10.40
CA CYS A 705 -6.01 16.53 11.51
C CYS A 705 -7.06 17.64 11.28
N ASP A 706 -7.70 18.15 12.33
CA ASP A 706 -8.83 19.08 12.22
C ASP A 706 -8.51 20.58 12.24
N GLU A 707 -7.36 20.98 12.76
CA GLU A 707 -6.98 22.39 12.83
C GLU A 707 -5.98 22.76 11.73
N ASP A 708 -6.19 23.93 11.12
CA ASP A 708 -5.19 24.61 10.31
C ASP A 708 -4.67 25.84 11.07
N LEU A 709 -3.62 25.64 11.85
CA LEU A 709 -2.85 26.78 12.32
C LEU A 709 -2.03 27.32 11.15
N THR A 710 -2.68 28.26 10.47
CA THR A 710 -2.09 29.37 9.72
C THR A 710 -1.06 30.11 10.57
N THR A 711 0.12 29.49 10.71
CA THR A 711 1.35 30.27 10.59
C THR A 711 1.29 30.88 9.20
N ASP A 712 1.41 32.21 9.14
CA ASP A 712 1.47 32.91 7.87
C ASP A 712 2.73 32.42 7.14
N ASN A 713 2.53 31.56 6.15
CA ASN A 713 3.59 30.99 5.31
C ASN A 713 4.26 32.05 4.42
N SER A 714 3.90 33.34 4.53
CA SER A 714 4.74 34.42 4.04
C SER A 714 6.09 34.42 4.76
N CYS A 715 7.15 34.83 4.05
CA CYS A 715 8.48 34.91 4.64
C CYS A 715 8.52 35.80 5.90
N SER A 716 7.74 36.88 5.88
CA SER A 716 7.59 37.80 7.01
C SER A 716 6.87 37.16 8.20
N GLY A 717 5.89 36.29 7.97
CA GLY A 717 5.18 35.54 9.00
C GLY A 717 6.08 34.52 9.73
N MET A 718 7.09 34.00 9.03
CA MET A 718 8.15 33.15 9.59
C MET A 718 9.37 33.93 10.11
N ASN A 719 9.25 35.26 10.25
CA ASN A 719 10.28 36.17 10.75
C ASN A 719 11.61 36.08 9.97
N GLY A 720 11.50 36.00 8.65
CA GLY A 720 12.60 36.02 7.70
C GLY A 720 12.49 37.08 6.61
N ASP A 721 13.60 37.31 5.92
CA ASP A 721 13.74 38.27 4.82
C ASP A 721 13.73 37.57 3.45
N ILE A 722 13.10 38.18 2.44
CA ILE A 722 13.12 37.65 1.06
C ILE A 722 14.40 38.12 0.37
N CYS A 723 15.26 37.19 -0.03
CA CYS A 723 16.45 37.48 -0.83
C CYS A 723 16.09 37.43 -2.32
N GLU A 724 16.55 38.45 -3.05
CA GLU A 724 16.38 38.54 -4.51
C GLU A 724 17.36 37.64 -5.27
N SER A 725 17.13 37.49 -6.58
CA SER A 725 17.91 36.61 -7.48
C SER A 725 19.44 36.83 -7.53
N ASN A 726 19.93 37.92 -6.95
CA ASN A 726 21.35 38.31 -6.87
C ASN A 726 21.88 38.36 -5.42
N GLU A 727 21.10 37.83 -4.47
CA GLU A 727 21.35 37.80 -3.03
C GLU A 727 21.25 36.37 -2.50
N PHE A 728 21.98 36.06 -1.43
CA PHE A 728 21.94 34.76 -0.76
C PHE A 728 21.73 34.93 0.74
N CYS A 729 21.10 33.94 1.37
CA CYS A 729 20.89 33.92 2.81
C CYS A 729 22.21 33.57 3.52
N GLN A 730 22.78 34.54 4.24
CA GLN A 730 23.97 34.34 5.07
C GLN A 730 23.57 34.08 6.51
N ASP A 731 24.19 33.05 7.13
CA ASP A 731 23.99 32.60 8.51
C ASP A 731 22.54 32.25 8.92
N GLY A 732 21.63 32.10 7.94
CA GLY A 732 20.22 31.75 8.13
C GLY A 732 19.78 30.51 7.36
N LEU A 733 18.52 30.12 7.60
CA LEU A 733 17.87 29.00 6.93
C LEU A 733 17.09 29.48 5.71
N ILE A 734 17.34 28.86 4.55
CA ILE A 734 16.48 29.04 3.38
C ILE A 734 15.25 28.15 3.51
N ILE A 735 14.07 28.78 3.52
CA ILE A 735 12.78 28.09 3.61
C ILE A 735 11.86 28.43 2.43
N SER A 736 10.86 27.58 2.18
CA SER A 736 9.80 27.85 1.22
C SER A 736 8.74 28.73 1.86
N ALA A 737 8.28 29.75 1.15
CA ALA A 737 7.24 30.67 1.59
C ALA A 737 6.26 31.00 0.44
N ASP A 738 4.98 31.20 0.76
CA ASP A 738 3.89 31.32 -0.22
C ASP A 738 3.92 32.66 -0.99
N ASN A 739 4.71 33.63 -0.52
CA ASN A 739 4.87 34.94 -1.13
C ASN A 739 6.13 35.09 -2.03
N LEU A 740 6.81 33.99 -2.35
CA LEU A 740 8.00 33.98 -3.22
C LEU A 740 7.64 33.92 -4.72
N THR A 741 8.33 34.70 -5.54
CA THR A 741 8.34 34.56 -7.01
C THR A 741 9.44 33.60 -7.48
N SER A 742 9.46 33.21 -8.75
CA SER A 742 10.32 32.11 -9.28
C SER A 742 11.84 32.39 -9.31
N SER A 743 12.31 33.38 -8.57
CA SER A 743 13.72 33.76 -8.43
C SER A 743 14.02 34.41 -7.07
N GLN A 744 13.17 34.17 -6.07
CA GLN A 744 13.30 34.67 -4.70
C GLN A 744 13.37 33.50 -3.71
N VAL A 745 14.05 33.70 -2.58
CA VAL A 745 14.13 32.72 -1.48
C VAL A 745 13.87 33.40 -0.13
N CYS A 746 13.27 32.69 0.83
CA CYS A 746 13.07 33.24 2.17
C CYS A 746 14.20 32.84 3.11
N CYS A 747 14.80 33.80 3.81
CA CYS A 747 15.92 33.66 4.73
C CYS A 747 15.47 33.89 6.17
N VAL A 748 15.31 32.83 6.96
CA VAL A 748 14.92 32.92 8.38
C VAL A 748 16.15 32.80 9.28
N GLY A 749 16.31 33.75 10.20
CA GLY A 749 17.41 33.74 11.17
C GLY A 749 18.78 34.18 10.63
N GLY A 750 18.84 34.68 9.39
CA GLY A 750 20.04 35.23 8.76
C GLY A 750 19.74 36.50 7.97
N THR A 751 20.68 36.95 7.14
CA THR A 751 20.55 38.18 6.34
C THR A 751 20.82 37.94 4.86
N CYS A 752 20.06 38.61 3.99
CA CYS A 752 20.29 38.59 2.54
C CYS A 752 21.51 39.43 2.16
N GLU A 753 22.60 38.78 1.75
CA GLU A 753 23.80 39.46 1.25
C GLU A 753 23.92 39.36 -0.27
N LYS A 754 24.34 40.45 -0.92
CA LYS A 754 24.60 40.47 -2.37
C LYS A 754 25.84 39.64 -2.67
N SER A 755 25.82 38.86 -3.75
CA SER A 755 26.99 38.07 -4.16
C SER A 755 28.18 39.00 -4.47
N GLY A 756 29.08 39.15 -3.49
CA GLY A 756 30.13 40.15 -3.49
C GLY A 756 31.12 39.92 -2.36
N THR A 757 32.24 39.27 -2.69
CA THR A 757 33.46 39.11 -1.87
C THR A 757 33.32 38.39 -0.51
N GLY A 758 33.48 37.06 -0.49
CA GLY A 758 33.44 36.29 0.76
C GLY A 758 33.91 34.82 0.74
N GLY A 759 34.71 34.35 -0.22
CA GLY A 759 35.24 32.98 -0.22
C GLY A 759 35.40 32.38 -1.62
N SER A 760 36.63 32.46 -2.16
CA SER A 760 36.94 32.04 -3.53
C SER A 760 37.18 30.53 -3.63
N TYR A 761 36.29 29.83 -4.36
CA TYR A 761 36.62 28.56 -5.02
C TYR A 761 36.76 28.84 -6.51
N THR A 762 37.84 28.40 -7.14
CA THR A 762 38.10 28.72 -8.55
C THR A 762 37.37 27.76 -9.50
N ASP A 763 37.06 28.23 -10.71
CA ASP A 763 36.40 27.44 -11.77
C ASP A 763 37.13 26.11 -12.07
N CYS A 764 38.46 26.09 -11.93
CA CYS A 764 39.28 24.89 -12.13
C CYS A 764 38.95 23.77 -11.14
N GLU A 765 38.78 24.12 -9.86
CA GLU A 765 38.50 23.16 -8.79
C GLU A 765 37.02 22.71 -8.83
N TRP A 766 36.12 23.64 -9.13
CA TRP A 766 34.67 23.40 -9.09
C TRP A 766 34.11 22.68 -10.33
N TYR A 767 34.47 23.09 -11.55
CA TYR A 767 33.80 22.60 -12.76
C TYR A 767 34.47 21.41 -13.46
N VAL A 768 35.78 21.21 -13.26
CA VAL A 768 36.56 20.18 -13.98
C VAL A 768 37.40 19.27 -13.08
N SER A 769 37.29 19.42 -11.76
CA SER A 769 38.10 18.70 -10.75
C SER A 769 39.61 18.79 -11.03
N GLY A 770 40.05 19.93 -11.58
CA GLY A 770 41.45 20.23 -11.85
C GLY A 770 42.15 20.81 -10.63
N THR A 771 43.47 20.94 -10.73
CA THR A 771 44.29 21.64 -9.73
C THR A 771 45.00 22.81 -10.41
N CYS A 772 44.89 24.00 -9.82
CA CYS A 772 45.67 25.16 -10.26
C CYS A 772 47.15 24.99 -9.88
N LYS A 773 48.02 25.08 -10.88
CA LYS A 773 49.49 24.98 -10.73
C LYS A 773 50.17 25.92 -11.71
N SER A 774 51.39 26.37 -11.42
CA SER A 774 52.16 27.22 -12.34
C SER A 774 52.51 26.55 -13.68
N SER A 775 52.55 25.21 -13.74
CA SER A 775 52.60 24.43 -14.97
C SER A 775 52.13 22.99 -14.74
N CYS A 776 51.45 22.38 -15.71
CA CYS A 776 51.00 20.99 -15.65
C CYS A 776 52.13 19.99 -15.98
N ASP A 777 52.11 18.81 -15.36
CA ASP A 777 53.03 17.73 -15.72
C ASP A 777 52.77 17.22 -17.15
N SER A 778 53.71 17.49 -18.05
CA SER A 778 53.60 17.12 -19.47
C SER A 778 53.36 15.62 -19.75
N THR A 779 53.67 14.73 -18.80
CA THR A 779 53.56 13.27 -18.96
C THR A 779 52.20 12.72 -18.54
N ILE A 780 51.64 13.23 -17.43
CA ILE A 780 50.41 12.69 -16.80
C ILE A 780 49.26 13.70 -16.70
N GLU A 781 49.48 14.98 -16.99
CA GLU A 781 48.47 16.04 -16.94
C GLU A 781 48.35 16.79 -18.27
N GLU A 782 47.20 17.41 -18.53
CA GLU A 782 46.99 18.37 -19.61
C GLU A 782 46.44 19.70 -19.09
N LYS A 783 46.83 20.78 -19.76
CA LYS A 783 46.33 22.13 -19.50
C LYS A 783 44.99 22.31 -20.20
N VAL A 784 43.96 22.70 -19.43
CA VAL A 784 42.66 23.10 -19.98
C VAL A 784 42.50 24.62 -19.98
N SER A 785 41.47 25.11 -20.66
CA SER A 785 41.25 26.53 -20.97
C SER A 785 40.58 27.34 -19.84
N GLN A 786 40.16 26.66 -18.77
CA GLN A 786 39.55 27.26 -17.58
C GLN A 786 40.59 28.09 -16.82
N GLY A 787 40.17 29.26 -16.32
CA GLY A 787 41.03 30.14 -15.53
C GLY A 787 41.30 29.59 -14.14
N CYS A 788 42.51 29.84 -13.66
CA CYS A 788 42.77 30.00 -12.24
C CYS A 788 42.49 31.46 -11.85
N GLU A 789 42.41 31.74 -10.55
CA GLU A 789 41.95 33.03 -9.98
C GLU A 789 42.51 34.28 -10.69
N ASP A 790 41.64 35.28 -10.90
CA ASP A 790 41.94 36.48 -11.70
C ASP A 790 43.20 37.21 -11.21
N GLY A 791 44.26 37.16 -12.01
CA GLY A 791 45.57 37.77 -11.72
C GLY A 791 46.67 36.78 -11.34
N SER A 792 46.36 35.49 -11.15
CA SER A 792 47.36 34.44 -11.02
C SER A 792 47.99 34.09 -12.39
N SER A 793 49.26 33.66 -12.38
CA SER A 793 49.93 33.11 -13.57
C SER A 793 49.67 31.62 -13.77
N ASP A 794 48.83 31.02 -12.93
CA ASP A 794 48.65 29.59 -12.83
C ASP A 794 47.67 29.05 -13.88
N VAL A 795 47.80 27.76 -14.15
CA VAL A 795 47.10 27.06 -15.21
C VAL A 795 46.33 25.89 -14.63
N CYS A 796 45.10 25.68 -15.12
CA CYS A 796 44.28 24.56 -14.67
C CYS A 796 44.78 23.25 -15.27
N CYS A 797 45.14 22.30 -14.41
CA CYS A 797 45.73 21.01 -14.79
C CYS A 797 44.79 19.86 -14.42
N ILE A 798 44.53 18.96 -15.38
CA ILE A 798 43.75 17.72 -15.19
C ILE A 798 44.56 16.49 -15.62
N SER A 799 44.30 15.33 -15.02
CA SER A 799 44.99 14.08 -15.37
C SER A 799 44.62 13.59 -16.77
N LYS A 800 45.63 13.31 -17.60
CA LYS A 800 45.46 12.71 -18.94
C LYS A 800 44.85 11.31 -18.84
N SER A 801 43.70 11.13 -19.48
CA SER A 801 43.14 9.80 -19.74
C SER A 801 44.11 9.00 -20.63
N THR A 802 44.67 7.90 -20.12
CA THR A 802 45.58 7.06 -20.89
C THR A 802 44.83 6.29 -21.99
N PRO A 803 45.12 6.52 -23.28
CA PRO A 803 44.37 5.90 -24.38
C PRO A 803 44.75 4.42 -24.56
N ALA A 804 43.77 3.59 -24.93
CA ALA A 804 43.96 2.15 -25.12
C ALA A 804 44.75 1.77 -26.39
N CYS A 805 44.90 2.72 -27.33
CA CYS A 805 45.79 2.60 -28.48
C CYS A 805 46.34 3.97 -28.87
N THR A 806 47.55 4.01 -29.45
CA THR A 806 48.19 5.22 -30.00
C THR A 806 48.46 5.11 -31.50
N SER A 807 48.26 3.93 -32.10
CA SER A 807 48.46 3.65 -33.52
C SER A 807 47.67 2.41 -33.95
N ASN A 808 47.45 2.25 -35.25
CA ASN A 808 46.69 1.12 -35.80
C ASN A 808 47.33 -0.25 -35.49
N SER A 809 48.65 -0.32 -35.31
CA SER A 809 49.37 -1.53 -34.88
C SER A 809 49.04 -1.98 -33.46
N GLY A 810 48.46 -1.12 -32.62
CA GLY A 810 47.92 -1.49 -31.31
C GLY A 810 46.56 -2.17 -31.35
N CYS A 811 45.95 -2.33 -32.54
CA CYS A 811 44.60 -2.88 -32.71
C CYS A 811 44.64 -4.21 -33.47
N THR A 812 44.17 -5.29 -32.84
CA THR A 812 43.96 -6.59 -33.49
C THR A 812 42.65 -6.63 -34.30
N ASP A 813 42.45 -7.68 -35.10
CA ASP A 813 41.25 -7.90 -35.96
C ASP A 813 40.93 -6.79 -36.98
N GLY A 814 41.96 -6.18 -37.58
CA GLY A 814 41.80 -5.25 -38.71
C GLY A 814 41.03 -3.97 -38.36
N ARG A 815 41.05 -3.58 -37.08
CA ARG A 815 40.48 -2.32 -36.58
C ARG A 815 41.51 -1.20 -36.70
N ILE A 816 41.03 0.04 -36.81
CA ILE A 816 41.90 1.23 -36.80
C ILE A 816 41.78 1.95 -35.46
N CYS A 817 42.88 2.51 -35.00
CA CYS A 817 42.93 3.32 -33.79
C CYS A 817 42.45 4.73 -34.15
N LYS A 818 41.38 5.18 -33.51
CA LYS A 818 40.88 6.55 -33.62
C LYS A 818 40.52 7.05 -32.23
N ASP A 819 40.99 8.25 -31.89
CA ASP A 819 40.71 8.92 -30.62
C ASP A 819 40.97 8.00 -29.38
N GLY A 820 42.09 7.27 -29.45
CA GLY A 820 42.54 6.35 -28.40
C GLY A 820 41.81 4.99 -28.32
N LYS A 821 40.92 4.66 -29.26
CA LYS A 821 40.09 3.44 -29.25
C LYS A 821 40.10 2.70 -30.60
N CYS A 822 40.09 1.36 -30.55
CA CYS A 822 40.11 0.51 -31.75
C CYS A 822 38.70 0.29 -32.34
N ILE A 823 38.39 0.97 -33.45
CA ILE A 823 37.06 0.97 -34.09
C ILE A 823 37.06 0.26 -35.46
N ARG A 824 35.86 -0.17 -35.91
CA ARG A 824 35.63 -0.67 -37.28
C ARG A 824 34.93 0.40 -38.12
N GLU A 825 35.46 0.73 -39.29
CA GLU A 825 34.74 1.60 -40.23
C GLU A 825 33.51 0.89 -40.81
N LYS A 826 32.36 1.55 -40.74
CA LYS A 826 31.24 1.32 -41.66
C LYS A 826 31.19 2.48 -42.64
N LYS A 827 31.45 2.21 -43.92
CA LYS A 827 31.17 3.18 -45.00
C LYS A 827 29.66 3.38 -45.09
N GLY A 828 29.18 4.57 -44.72
CA GLY A 828 27.78 4.96 -44.90
C GLY A 828 27.42 5.00 -46.38
N SER A 829 26.37 4.27 -46.77
CA SER A 829 25.90 4.23 -48.15
C SER A 829 24.73 5.18 -48.35
N TYR A 830 24.94 6.25 -49.13
CA TYR A 830 23.91 7.24 -49.48
C TYR A 830 22.81 6.70 -50.42
N LEU A 831 22.79 5.39 -50.70
CA LEU A 831 21.85 4.72 -51.59
C LEU A 831 20.37 5.02 -51.25
N TRP A 832 20.05 5.11 -49.95
CA TRP A 832 18.68 5.38 -49.48
C TRP A 832 18.15 6.75 -49.93
N LEU A 833 19.01 7.78 -49.95
CA LEU A 833 18.62 9.13 -50.42
C LEU A 833 18.36 9.15 -51.93
N TRP A 834 19.15 8.41 -52.71
CA TRP A 834 18.92 8.26 -54.15
C TRP A 834 17.65 7.47 -54.47
N ILE A 835 17.34 6.42 -53.69
CA ILE A 835 16.08 5.67 -53.82
C ILE A 835 14.88 6.57 -53.49
N LEU A 836 14.96 7.36 -52.41
CA LEU A 836 13.91 8.29 -52.01
C LEU A 836 13.67 9.37 -53.08
N LEU A 837 14.73 9.99 -53.60
CA LEU A 837 14.64 10.98 -54.69
C LEU A 837 13.99 10.39 -55.95
N THR A 838 14.37 9.16 -56.30
CA THR A 838 13.82 8.46 -57.48
C THR A 838 12.33 8.15 -57.31
N LEU A 839 11.89 7.74 -56.11
CA LEU A 839 10.47 7.51 -55.81
C LEU A 839 9.63 8.79 -55.89
N ILE A 840 10.15 9.93 -55.41
CA ILE A 840 9.47 11.23 -55.52
C ILE A 840 9.29 11.62 -57.00
N ILE A 841 10.34 11.46 -57.82
CA ILE A 841 10.28 11.75 -59.27
C ILE A 841 9.25 10.84 -59.96
N LEU A 842 9.23 9.54 -59.65
CA LEU A 842 8.25 8.60 -60.20
C LEU A 842 6.82 8.91 -59.78
N ALA A 843 6.59 9.36 -58.55
CA ALA A 843 5.26 9.80 -58.09
C ALA A 843 4.77 11.04 -58.85
N VAL A 844 5.63 12.04 -59.05
CA VAL A 844 5.30 13.25 -59.83
C VAL A 844 5.01 12.90 -61.30
N ILE A 845 5.83 12.05 -61.93
CA ILE A 845 5.59 11.57 -63.29
C ILE A 845 4.28 10.76 -63.38
N GLY A 846 3.98 9.93 -62.38
CA GLY A 846 2.73 9.16 -62.29
C GLY A 846 1.48 10.03 -62.17
N ILE A 847 1.58 11.18 -61.49
CA ILE A 847 0.50 12.17 -61.41
C ILE A 847 0.32 12.90 -62.74
N ILE A 848 1.41 13.31 -63.40
CA ILE A 848 1.38 14.04 -64.69
C ILE A 848 0.90 13.14 -65.84
N LEU A 849 1.34 11.88 -65.91
CA LEU A 849 0.96 10.92 -66.96
C LEU A 849 -0.32 10.12 -66.65
N ARG A 850 -1.04 10.46 -65.57
CA ARG A 850 -2.23 9.73 -65.07
C ARG A 850 -3.31 9.54 -66.13
N GLU A 851 -3.49 10.49 -67.04
CA GLU A 851 -4.48 10.41 -68.12
C GLU A 851 -4.00 9.58 -69.33
N ARG A 852 -2.68 9.51 -69.56
CA ARG A 852 -2.06 8.76 -70.68
C ARG A 852 -1.85 7.27 -70.37
N LEU A 853 -1.76 6.88 -69.10
CA LEU A 853 -1.46 5.50 -68.67
C LEU A 853 -2.71 4.57 -68.63
N ARG A 854 -3.91 5.13 -68.50
CA ARG A 854 -5.18 4.36 -68.43
C ARG A 854 -5.38 3.31 -69.54
N PRO A 855 -5.13 3.58 -70.84
CA PRO A 855 -5.33 2.59 -71.90
C PRO A 855 -4.25 1.48 -71.95
N LEU A 856 -3.07 1.68 -71.37
CA LEU A 856 -1.99 0.67 -71.37
C LEU A 856 -2.22 -0.43 -70.33
N ILE A 857 -2.71 -0.05 -69.14
CA ILE A 857 -3.01 -0.99 -68.04
C ILE A 857 -4.09 -2.01 -68.44
N MET A 858 -5.00 -1.63 -69.35
CA MET A 858 -6.04 -2.54 -69.86
C MET A 858 -5.52 -3.59 -70.86
N LYS A 859 -4.38 -3.36 -71.53
CA LYS A 859 -3.75 -4.37 -72.42
C LYS A 859 -2.87 -5.36 -71.66
N LEU A 860 -2.24 -4.96 -70.56
CA LEU A 860 -1.35 -5.84 -69.80
C LEU A 860 -2.11 -6.95 -69.04
N LYS A 861 -3.43 -6.80 -68.83
CA LYS A 861 -4.28 -7.75 -68.11
C LYS A 861 -4.81 -8.91 -68.96
N SER A 862 -4.41 -9.03 -70.23
CA SER A 862 -4.92 -10.03 -71.18
C SER A 862 -3.89 -11.05 -71.71
N MET A 863 -2.66 -11.08 -71.16
CA MET A 863 -1.56 -11.93 -71.68
C MET A 863 -1.02 -12.99 -70.69
N LEU A 864 -1.84 -13.48 -69.75
CA LEU A 864 -1.48 -14.58 -68.86
C LEU A 864 -2.44 -15.77 -68.98
N PRO A 865 -2.17 -16.75 -69.87
CA PRO A 865 -2.87 -18.03 -69.94
C PRO A 865 -2.32 -19.05 -68.93
N GLY A 866 -3.13 -20.03 -68.53
CA GLY A 866 -2.74 -21.08 -67.57
C GLY A 866 -2.34 -22.42 -68.20
N SER A 867 -1.52 -23.21 -67.49
CA SER A 867 -1.17 -24.63 -67.73
C SER A 867 -0.62 -25.21 -66.41
N LYS A 868 -1.22 -26.23 -65.77
CA LYS A 868 -1.03 -27.69 -65.93
C LYS A 868 0.43 -28.21 -65.79
N ARG A 869 0.60 -29.14 -64.81
CA ARG A 869 1.51 -30.32 -64.63
C ARG A 869 2.86 -30.37 -65.40
N ASP A 870 4.00 -30.84 -64.86
CA ASP A 870 4.25 -32.21 -64.35
C ASP A 870 5.60 -32.35 -63.56
N MET A 871 5.87 -33.53 -62.99
CA MET A 871 7.12 -33.90 -62.28
C MET A 871 8.24 -34.47 -63.19
N PRO A 872 9.52 -34.43 -62.74
CA PRO A 872 10.55 -35.43 -63.10
C PRO A 872 10.86 -36.43 -61.95
N ARG A 873 11.36 -37.63 -62.29
CA ARG A 873 11.64 -38.76 -61.37
C ARG A 873 13.14 -38.96 -61.03
N ARG A 874 13.37 -39.71 -59.95
CA ARG A 874 14.61 -40.38 -59.48
C ARG A 874 15.42 -41.14 -60.56
N PRO A 875 16.73 -41.38 -60.32
CA PRO A 875 17.24 -42.64 -59.71
C PRO A 875 17.55 -42.51 -58.20
N GLY A 876 17.96 -43.52 -57.43
CA GLY A 876 18.19 -44.97 -57.67
C GLY A 876 18.52 -45.73 -56.36
N PHE A 877 18.66 -47.06 -56.41
CA PHE A 877 19.12 -47.99 -55.33
C PHE A 877 19.58 -49.31 -55.99
N PRO A 878 20.51 -50.14 -55.45
CA PRO A 878 20.24 -51.10 -54.33
C PRO A 878 21.51 -51.50 -53.50
N PRO A 879 21.58 -52.61 -52.71
CA PRO A 879 20.56 -53.47 -52.06
C PRO A 879 20.70 -53.62 -50.52
N MET A 880 19.71 -54.26 -49.87
CA MET A 880 19.82 -54.89 -48.52
C MET A 880 20.02 -56.41 -48.64
N PRO A 881 20.48 -57.07 -47.56
CA PRO A 881 19.71 -58.20 -46.96
C PRO A 881 19.69 -58.14 -45.42
N GLY A 882 18.71 -58.71 -44.69
CA GLY A 882 17.55 -59.51 -45.09
C GLY A 882 16.49 -59.65 -43.97
N MET A 883 15.44 -60.43 -44.23
CA MET A 883 14.23 -60.64 -43.39
C MET A 883 14.54 -61.59 -42.19
N MET A 884 13.71 -61.81 -41.15
CA MET A 884 12.36 -62.43 -41.20
C MET A 884 11.66 -62.51 -39.80
N SER A 885 10.34 -62.78 -39.83
CA SER A 885 9.49 -63.48 -38.83
C SER A 885 9.21 -62.93 -37.41
N GLN A 886 7.92 -62.62 -37.18
CA GLN A 886 7.17 -62.88 -35.93
C GLN A 886 6.92 -64.41 -35.78
N PRO A 887 6.71 -65.00 -34.56
CA PRO A 887 5.43 -64.84 -33.83
C PRO A 887 5.42 -64.98 -32.28
N GLN A 888 4.30 -64.49 -31.71
CA GLN A 888 3.56 -64.95 -30.50
C GLN A 888 4.23 -65.22 -29.12
N MET A 889 3.60 -64.62 -28.09
CA MET A 889 3.31 -65.17 -26.73
C MET A 889 4.51 -65.49 -25.81
N ARG A 890 4.44 -65.45 -24.47
CA ARG A 890 3.39 -65.18 -23.45
C ARG A 890 4.07 -64.68 -22.15
N PRO A 891 3.32 -64.24 -21.10
CA PRO A 891 3.90 -63.55 -19.92
C PRO A 891 4.18 -64.48 -18.73
N MET A 892 5.05 -64.05 -17.82
CA MET A 892 5.15 -64.51 -16.42
C MET A 892 5.95 -63.51 -15.55
N PRO A 893 5.83 -63.53 -14.20
CA PRO A 893 4.68 -63.92 -13.40
C PRO A 893 4.31 -62.90 -12.30
N SER A 894 3.19 -63.15 -11.62
CA SER A 894 2.76 -62.45 -10.40
C SER A 894 2.52 -63.44 -9.26
N ARG A 895 2.26 -62.93 -8.04
CA ARG A 895 1.64 -63.59 -6.85
C ARG A 895 2.53 -64.48 -5.96
N PRO A 896 2.05 -64.90 -4.75
CA PRO A 896 0.85 -64.50 -3.95
C PRO A 896 1.24 -63.90 -2.57
N ARG A 897 0.41 -63.27 -1.70
CA ARG A 897 -1.05 -63.19 -1.36
C ARG A 897 -1.58 -64.22 -0.32
N SER A 898 -2.50 -63.76 0.56
CA SER A 898 -3.38 -64.50 1.51
C SER A 898 -2.79 -64.79 2.93
N ILE A 899 -3.50 -64.81 4.09
CA ILE A 899 -4.95 -64.80 4.47
C ILE A 899 -5.18 -63.99 5.80
N LEU A 900 -6.42 -63.52 6.06
CA LEU A 900 -7.00 -62.97 7.34
C LEU A 900 -7.32 -64.10 8.39
N PRO A 901 -8.09 -63.91 9.51
CA PRO A 901 -8.25 -62.81 10.52
C PRO A 901 -8.14 -63.30 12.00
N SER A 902 -8.21 -62.41 13.01
CA SER A 902 -8.92 -62.66 14.31
C SER A 902 -9.04 -61.41 15.22
N GLN A 903 -9.90 -61.48 16.25
CA GLN A 903 -10.25 -60.43 17.23
C GLN A 903 -9.42 -60.52 18.54
N GLY A 904 -9.37 -59.45 19.36
CA GLY A 904 -9.16 -59.63 20.82
C GLY A 904 -8.48 -58.51 21.66
N ARG A 905 -9.30 -57.61 22.23
CA ARG A 905 -9.23 -56.99 23.59
C ARG A 905 -7.91 -56.46 24.26
N SER A 906 -8.13 -55.29 24.89
CA SER A 906 -7.69 -54.83 26.24
C SER A 906 -6.31 -54.17 26.49
N MET A 907 -6.34 -53.20 27.44
CA MET A 907 -5.24 -52.34 27.94
C MET A 907 -4.17 -53.11 28.74
N PRO A 908 -3.01 -52.48 29.02
CA PRO A 908 -2.85 -51.90 30.37
C PRO A 908 -2.05 -50.56 30.48
N GLN A 909 -2.34 -49.82 31.55
CA GLN A 909 -1.53 -48.77 32.20
C GLN A 909 -0.50 -49.38 33.19
N PRO A 910 0.32 -48.62 33.95
CA PRO A 910 1.15 -47.42 33.67
C PRO A 910 2.64 -47.75 34.03
N PRO A 911 3.57 -46.90 34.60
CA PRO A 911 3.42 -45.96 35.72
C PRO A 911 3.98 -44.52 35.52
N MET A 912 3.55 -43.59 36.37
CA MET A 912 4.11 -42.25 36.52
C MET A 912 5.41 -42.25 37.34
N SER A 913 6.28 -41.24 37.15
CA SER A 913 7.28 -40.85 38.15
C SER A 913 7.34 -39.33 38.32
N ARG A 914 7.82 -38.88 39.49
CA ARG A 914 7.45 -37.59 40.12
C ARG A 914 8.35 -36.40 39.77
N VAL A 915 7.72 -35.22 39.73
CA VAL A 915 8.36 -33.89 39.83
C VAL A 915 8.76 -33.60 41.28
N PRO A 916 9.98 -33.12 41.57
CA PRO A 916 10.34 -32.51 42.85
C PRO A 916 9.98 -31.02 42.93
N ARG A 917 9.44 -30.60 44.07
CA ARG A 917 9.10 -29.21 44.43
C ARG A 917 10.35 -28.46 44.95
N PRO A 918 10.57 -27.17 44.63
CA PRO A 918 11.56 -26.33 45.30
C PRO A 918 11.11 -25.91 46.71
N GLN A 919 12.05 -25.82 47.66
CA GLN A 919 11.86 -25.20 48.98
C GLN A 919 12.96 -24.15 49.26
N PRO A 920 12.74 -23.21 50.20
CA PRO A 920 13.41 -21.90 50.21
C PRO A 920 14.80 -21.90 50.89
N PRO A 921 15.64 -20.89 50.62
CA PRO A 921 16.96 -20.75 51.25
C PRO A 921 16.87 -20.16 52.67
N GLN A 922 17.71 -20.66 53.57
CA GLN A 922 18.04 -20.07 54.86
C GLN A 922 19.58 -20.07 55.08
N PRO A 923 20.12 -19.28 56.04
CA PRO A 923 21.32 -18.48 55.76
C PRO A 923 22.60 -18.84 56.55
N LEU A 924 23.67 -18.08 56.26
CA LEU A 924 24.88 -17.82 57.07
C LEU A 924 25.90 -18.97 57.29
N SER A 925 27.15 -18.72 56.88
CA SER A 925 28.25 -18.50 57.83
C SER A 925 29.51 -17.89 57.18
N ARG A 926 30.28 -17.13 57.97
CA ARG A 926 31.71 -16.81 57.76
C ARG A 926 32.55 -18.06 58.16
N GLU A 927 33.79 -18.30 57.73
CA GLU A 927 35.04 -17.59 58.07
C GLU A 927 36.27 -18.14 57.26
N PRO A 928 37.51 -17.62 57.41
CA PRO A 928 38.64 -17.78 56.45
C PRO A 928 39.69 -18.82 56.95
N PRO A 929 41.01 -18.80 56.60
CA PRO A 929 41.77 -18.21 55.48
C PRO A 929 42.68 -19.25 54.74
N LYS A 930 43.44 -18.84 53.71
CA LYS A 930 44.84 -19.31 53.49
C LYS A 930 45.65 -18.50 52.48
N LYS A 931 46.89 -18.20 52.85
CA LYS A 931 47.96 -17.59 52.05
C LYS A 931 48.97 -18.68 51.64
N PRO A 932 49.54 -18.62 50.42
CA PRO A 932 50.94 -19.04 50.27
C PRO A 932 51.78 -18.10 49.39
N GLU A 933 53.10 -18.31 49.42
CA GLU A 933 54.13 -17.41 48.89
C GLU A 933 54.60 -17.75 47.47
N ILE A 934 54.90 -16.69 46.71
CA ILE A 934 56.09 -16.47 45.86
C ILE A 934 56.93 -17.70 45.44
N LYS A 935 57.06 -17.89 44.11
CA LYS A 935 58.39 -18.07 43.47
C LYS A 935 58.42 -17.68 41.99
N LYS A 936 59.59 -17.21 41.57
CA LYS A 936 59.95 -16.50 40.32
C LYS A 936 59.65 -17.27 39.03
N GLN A 937 59.36 -16.51 37.95
CA GLN A 937 59.79 -16.83 36.57
C GLN A 937 60.07 -15.53 35.77
N GLU A 938 60.63 -15.66 34.57
CA GLU A 938 61.60 -14.70 33.99
C GLU A 938 61.01 -13.65 33.03
N LYS A 939 61.78 -12.58 32.76
CA LYS A 939 61.45 -11.48 31.83
C LYS A 939 61.54 -11.90 30.35
N PRO A 940 60.55 -11.56 29.52
CA PRO A 940 60.73 -11.27 28.09
C PRO A 940 61.02 -9.78 27.84
N LYS A 941 61.61 -9.45 26.69
CA LYS A 941 62.00 -8.09 26.28
C LYS A 941 60.92 -7.42 25.42
N GLU A 942 60.67 -6.14 25.65
CA GLU A 942 59.92 -5.29 24.73
C GLU A 942 60.76 -4.90 23.50
N LYS A 943 60.09 -4.69 22.36
CA LYS A 943 60.60 -3.94 21.21
C LYS A 943 59.67 -2.74 20.98
N GLY A 944 60.13 -1.56 21.38
CA GLY A 944 59.59 -0.29 20.90
C GLY A 944 60.54 0.30 19.84
N GLY A 945 60.00 0.88 18.78
CA GLY A 945 60.80 1.46 17.69
C GLY A 945 60.01 1.67 16.41
N GLU A 946 59.14 2.68 16.40
CA GLU A 946 58.48 3.19 15.18
C GLU A 946 58.09 4.67 15.31
N LEU A 947 57.76 5.13 16.53
CA LEU A 947 57.37 6.53 16.79
C LEU A 947 58.52 7.55 16.65
N ASP A 948 59.76 7.17 17.01
CA ASP A 948 60.91 8.08 17.00
C ASP A 948 61.40 8.45 15.59
N ASP A 949 61.23 7.56 14.59
CA ASP A 949 61.61 7.84 13.20
C ASP A 949 60.62 8.80 12.50
N VAL A 950 59.35 8.82 12.93
CA VAL A 950 58.35 9.79 12.47
C VAL A 950 58.66 11.19 13.02
N LEU A 951 58.97 11.27 14.32
CA LEU A 951 59.36 12.52 14.99
C LEU A 951 60.66 13.12 14.43
N LYS A 952 61.55 12.28 13.87
CA LYS A 952 62.79 12.74 13.23
C LYS A 952 62.53 13.36 11.85
N LYS A 953 61.66 12.77 11.02
CA LYS A 953 61.31 13.30 9.69
C LYS A 953 60.57 14.63 9.75
N LEU A 954 59.69 14.83 10.74
CA LEU A 954 58.97 16.08 10.92
C LEU A 954 59.88 17.27 11.30
N LYS A 955 61.10 17.02 11.79
CA LYS A 955 62.08 18.07 12.15
C LYS A 955 62.98 18.52 11.01
N GLU A 956 62.98 17.83 9.87
CA GLU A 956 63.78 18.18 8.69
C GLU A 956 62.97 18.91 7.60
N ILE A 957 61.64 18.99 7.74
CA ILE A 957 60.73 19.74 6.85
C ILE A 957 60.54 21.20 7.33
N GLY A 958 61.12 21.57 8.47
CA GLY A 958 61.03 22.90 9.09
C GLY A 958 62.32 23.73 9.01
N LYS A 959 63.06 23.67 7.89
CA LYS A 959 64.26 24.49 7.63
C LYS A 959 64.38 24.88 6.16
#